data_AF-A0A813ICI6-F1
#
_entry.id   AF-A0A813ICI6-F1
#
_cell.length_a   1.000
_cell.length_b   1.000
_cell.length_c   1.000
_cell.angle_alpha   90.00
_cell.angle_beta   90.00
_cell.angle_gamma   90.00
#
_symmetry.space_group_name_H-M   'P 1'
#
loop_
_entity.id
_entity.type
_entity.pdbx_description
1 polymer ?
#
loop_
_entity_poly.entity_id
_entity_poly.type
_entity_poly.pdbx_seq_one_letter_code
_entity_poly.pdbx_strand_id
1 'polypeptide(L)'
;YALDRVCRSRPWATNRDTAFKYPFREATRVMRQVEGKWIGDERPTPKDTRGKAPSEVLTQIHATPIFPSEHRVVLFAPEFGGDKSFDVETWSYLEPEDQVDIWVVCWQGWADFSAMIEQVAYHVASFADGINTVWFGQGMGGIVAYEVLKYMERFDLKNPNLPVALVVSDCPAPHLFAQLYKPYSVDDWPQTLSKYSSDDQARISAGSSLMRTYAFRHKDQAGLPIPVVALYHSGESLADVSSVRAWADYSQTEEFKLVELGDAEVGKWYLDGIGYAHTPSAEVLGVISEAYKVHDRWLKDGIFPDIGPADGPLPDQVDCVIVGAGIAGVYQAKELAKSGKSIICLDRHDKLGGVWDFFGNDGSRVNTSEIGYRILERTGRWSRPNEDHTPRRDILRDIYEIASNHCYGRIRFHTDVQRVSKCDDGTYEVYTRSVKDGTEHKIRTSAVSFHVNRRIGKRREVDWEDSKLFRGKICYGYGNETRDINFWNKSVLIVGAGAFAFENVRTAIEQGAKHVTLLGRRDGTTCPKWVDMIAFLRPLDSNLQTNKTANTISFDAWQKLYLEAGLPTPSCWADGMLKPHNHTISVSDLAFVAGYHGLCDLKVGEIRGFRSDGQGVELTNGSRIDCNVVIKCCGFHLNDEVPKVTGSSKMQPYGLIDFNLNYGAEPLLDWGQFGSSKNSDSAGSEDVIGNIVNTPQFAKGMENFRKLGLKESSMLPLGNPFGSGQGGPIDFLSRYFAWLVAHPEEQAALLEYGGPPMQEVVELWHSQIGKNSTEMMLKLVANLATVGEVEPTASTSGRGLGFPNGIKA
;
A
#
# COMPACT_ATOMS: atom_id res chain seq x y z
N TYR A 1 13.55 1.37 -11.38
CA TYR A 1 14.34 2.50 -11.90
C TYR A 1 14.51 3.59 -10.86
N ALA A 2 13.42 4.18 -10.31
CA ALA A 2 13.53 5.21 -9.27
C ALA A 2 14.35 4.76 -8.03
N LEU A 3 14.04 3.58 -7.46
CA LEU A 3 14.80 3.03 -6.32
C LEU A 3 16.31 2.84 -6.62
N ASP A 4 16.63 2.43 -7.84
CA ASP A 4 18.01 2.28 -8.30
C ASP A 4 18.73 3.62 -8.36
N ARG A 5 18.07 4.65 -8.90
CA ARG A 5 18.61 6.01 -8.90
C ARG A 5 18.82 6.57 -7.49
N VAL A 6 17.89 6.33 -6.58
CA VAL A 6 18.05 6.71 -5.15
C VAL A 6 19.29 6.05 -4.57
N CYS A 7 19.51 4.76 -4.79
CA CYS A 7 20.69 4.07 -4.30
C CYS A 7 21.99 4.60 -4.94
N ARG A 8 22.00 4.81 -6.26
CA ARG A 8 23.17 5.35 -6.98
C ARG A 8 23.50 6.80 -6.58
N SER A 9 22.51 7.59 -6.17
CA SER A 9 22.78 8.96 -5.68
C SER A 9 23.67 9.00 -4.42
N ARG A 10 23.81 7.88 -3.70
CA ARG A 10 24.57 7.85 -2.46
C ARG A 10 26.08 7.88 -2.73
N PRO A 11 26.84 8.74 -2.02
CA PRO A 11 28.28 8.83 -2.25
C PRO A 11 29.04 7.58 -1.82
N TRP A 12 28.43 6.73 -0.97
CA TRP A 12 28.99 5.48 -0.47
C TRP A 12 28.43 4.23 -1.19
N ALA A 13 27.63 4.38 -2.25
CA ALA A 13 27.18 3.23 -3.05
C ALA A 13 28.34 2.62 -3.85
N THR A 14 28.47 1.29 -3.81
CA THR A 14 29.57 0.57 -4.47
C THR A 14 29.39 0.45 -5.98
N ASN A 15 28.14 0.40 -6.46
CA ASN A 15 27.79 0.24 -7.88
C ASN A 15 27.12 1.48 -8.48
N ARG A 16 27.55 2.68 -8.07
CA ARG A 16 26.93 3.96 -8.48
C ARG A 16 26.86 4.18 -9.99
N ASP A 17 27.83 3.71 -10.74
CA ASP A 17 27.92 3.96 -12.19
C ASP A 17 27.22 2.87 -13.03
N THR A 18 26.68 1.83 -12.37
CA THR A 18 26.02 0.71 -13.04
C THR A 18 24.57 0.62 -12.61
N ALA A 19 23.65 0.72 -13.56
CA ALA A 19 22.22 0.58 -13.29
C ALA A 19 21.88 -0.87 -12.90
N PHE A 20 21.08 -1.03 -11.85
CA PHE A 20 20.56 -2.31 -11.44
C PHE A 20 19.61 -2.90 -12.49
N LYS A 21 19.94 -4.10 -13.01
CA LYS A 21 19.14 -4.79 -14.02
C LYS A 21 18.06 -5.63 -13.35
N TYR A 22 16.81 -5.19 -13.44
CA TYR A 22 15.70 -5.92 -12.82
C TYR A 22 15.35 -7.20 -13.62
N PRO A 23 15.57 -8.42 -13.06
CA PRO A 23 15.51 -9.67 -13.84
C PRO A 23 14.09 -10.07 -14.24
N PHE A 24 13.07 -9.58 -13.53
CA PHE A 24 11.69 -10.03 -13.70
C PHE A 24 11.01 -9.54 -14.99
N ARG A 25 11.54 -8.50 -15.64
CA ARG A 25 10.98 -8.03 -16.92
C ARG A 25 11.10 -9.11 -18.00
N GLU A 26 12.27 -9.73 -18.08
CA GLU A 26 12.53 -10.81 -19.03
C GLU A 26 11.83 -12.10 -18.61
N ALA A 27 11.89 -12.45 -17.32
CA ALA A 27 11.19 -13.62 -16.79
C ALA A 27 9.70 -13.59 -17.14
N THR A 28 9.04 -12.45 -16.98
CA THR A 28 7.63 -12.24 -17.31
C THR A 28 7.34 -12.46 -18.79
N ARG A 29 8.22 -11.99 -19.68
CA ARG A 29 8.07 -12.20 -21.13
C ARG A 29 8.06 -13.69 -21.47
N VAL A 30 8.97 -14.46 -20.87
CA VAL A 30 9.06 -15.91 -21.07
C VAL A 30 7.86 -16.63 -20.44
N MET A 31 7.44 -16.23 -19.23
CA MET A 31 6.25 -16.79 -18.59
C MET A 31 4.99 -16.58 -19.43
N ARG A 32 4.80 -15.39 -20.00
CA ARG A 32 3.67 -15.09 -20.89
C ARG A 32 3.65 -15.94 -22.16
N GLN A 33 4.81 -16.36 -22.68
CA GLN A 33 4.87 -17.25 -23.84
C GLN A 33 4.28 -18.64 -23.55
N VAL A 34 4.36 -19.11 -22.30
CA VAL A 34 3.86 -20.44 -21.90
C VAL A 34 2.47 -20.40 -21.23
N GLU A 35 2.07 -19.25 -20.67
CA GLU A 35 0.78 -19.08 -19.97
C GLU A 35 -0.30 -18.38 -20.81
N GLY A 36 0.08 -17.67 -21.88
CA GLY A 36 -0.84 -16.85 -22.65
C GLY A 36 -1.17 -15.53 -21.94
N LYS A 37 -2.42 -15.09 -22.06
CA LYS A 37 -2.89 -13.80 -21.53
C LYS A 37 -3.09 -13.85 -20.03
N TRP A 38 -2.66 -12.80 -19.34
CA TRP A 38 -2.87 -12.61 -17.91
C TRP A 38 -4.08 -11.71 -17.64
N ILE A 39 -4.55 -11.72 -16.40
CA ILE A 39 -5.62 -10.81 -15.96
C ILE A 39 -5.16 -9.36 -16.19
N GLY A 40 -5.97 -8.56 -16.88
CA GLY A 40 -5.69 -7.15 -17.17
C GLY A 40 -5.07 -6.87 -18.54
N ASP A 41 -4.64 -7.90 -19.29
CA ASP A 41 -4.11 -7.76 -20.67
C ASP A 41 -5.17 -7.30 -21.70
N GLU A 42 -6.43 -7.17 -21.27
CA GLU A 42 -7.55 -6.61 -22.05
C GLU A 42 -7.40 -5.08 -22.29
N ARG A 43 -6.57 -4.38 -21.49
CA ARG A 43 -6.38 -2.92 -21.63
C ARG A 43 -5.37 -2.60 -22.75
N PRO A 44 -5.70 -1.67 -23.67
CA PRO A 44 -4.75 -1.25 -24.70
C PRO A 44 -3.54 -0.55 -24.08
N THR A 45 -2.34 -0.92 -24.53
CA THR A 45 -1.11 -0.18 -24.22
C THR A 45 -1.24 1.26 -24.77
N PRO A 46 -0.88 2.30 -24.00
CA PRO A 46 -0.86 3.67 -24.51
C PRO A 46 -0.02 3.76 -25.79
N LYS A 47 -0.50 4.49 -26.80
CA LYS A 47 0.27 4.72 -28.03
C LYS A 47 1.40 5.71 -27.74
N ASP A 48 2.61 5.36 -28.12
CA ASP A 48 3.72 6.30 -28.15
C ASP A 48 3.60 7.22 -29.36
N THR A 49 3.26 8.48 -29.12
CA THR A 49 3.11 9.55 -30.13
C THR A 49 4.25 10.56 -30.08
N ARG A 50 5.31 10.27 -29.31
CA ARG A 50 6.49 11.13 -29.24
C ARG A 50 7.34 10.93 -30.50
N GLY A 51 7.83 12.02 -31.08
CA GLY A 51 8.76 11.96 -32.21
C GLY A 51 10.12 11.34 -31.83
N LYS A 52 11.12 11.44 -32.71
CA LYS A 52 12.51 11.00 -32.44
C LYS A 52 13.25 11.93 -31.46
N ALA A 53 12.73 12.14 -30.25
CA ALA A 53 13.40 12.91 -29.20
C ALA A 53 14.18 11.98 -28.24
N PRO A 54 15.42 12.30 -27.82
CA PRO A 54 16.29 11.36 -27.10
C PRO A 54 16.19 11.37 -25.55
N SER A 55 15.31 12.15 -24.91
CA SER A 55 15.31 12.33 -23.44
C SER A 55 14.23 11.53 -22.69
N GLU A 56 14.50 11.14 -21.43
CA GLU A 56 13.46 10.65 -20.51
C GLU A 56 12.36 11.71 -20.31
N VAL A 57 11.10 11.30 -20.12
CA VAL A 57 9.96 12.21 -19.85
C VAL A 57 10.21 13.05 -18.59
N LEU A 58 11.06 12.56 -17.69
CA LEU A 58 11.40 13.20 -16.43
C LEU A 58 12.91 13.11 -16.18
N THR A 59 13.54 14.24 -15.89
CA THR A 59 14.98 14.34 -15.62
C THR A 59 15.21 14.95 -14.24
N GLN A 60 16.12 14.39 -13.44
CA GLN A 60 16.54 15.04 -12.19
C GLN A 60 17.76 15.87 -12.50
N ILE A 61 17.77 17.10 -12.01
CA ILE A 61 18.88 18.02 -12.26
C ILE A 61 19.68 18.22 -10.98
N HIS A 62 19.01 18.34 -9.84
CA HIS A 62 19.65 18.51 -8.54
C HIS A 62 19.13 17.47 -7.55
N ALA A 63 20.03 16.61 -7.05
CA ALA A 63 19.71 15.67 -5.99
C ALA A 63 20.02 16.31 -4.63
N THR A 64 19.06 16.27 -3.72
CA THR A 64 19.28 16.66 -2.32
C THR A 64 20.35 15.78 -1.66
N PRO A 65 21.25 16.34 -0.84
CA PRO A 65 22.15 15.58 0.02
C PRO A 65 21.42 14.91 1.19
N ILE A 66 20.12 15.14 1.43
CA ILE A 66 19.35 14.42 2.46
C ILE A 66 18.04 13.94 1.81
N PHE A 67 17.79 12.64 1.81
CA PHE A 67 16.50 12.08 1.38
C PHE A 67 15.74 11.56 2.61
N PRO A 68 14.38 11.45 2.61
CA PRO A 68 13.50 12.17 1.68
C PRO A 68 13.87 13.64 1.75
N SER A 69 13.82 14.30 0.58
CA SER A 69 14.08 15.74 0.54
C SER A 69 13.15 16.43 1.52
N GLU A 70 13.60 17.50 2.16
CA GLU A 70 12.64 18.33 2.91
C GLU A 70 11.64 18.95 1.94
N HIS A 71 12.10 19.31 0.74
CA HIS A 71 11.28 19.83 -0.35
C HIS A 71 11.63 19.17 -1.68
N ARG A 72 10.62 18.79 -2.47
CA ARG A 72 10.81 18.38 -3.87
C ARG A 72 10.09 19.36 -4.78
N VAL A 73 10.74 19.77 -5.86
CA VAL A 73 10.12 20.61 -6.89
C VAL A 73 10.13 19.86 -8.22
N VAL A 74 8.96 19.76 -8.86
CA VAL A 74 8.80 19.25 -10.23
C VAL A 74 8.49 20.42 -11.15
N LEU A 75 9.45 20.76 -12.00
CA LEU A 75 9.36 21.85 -12.96
C LEU A 75 8.71 21.34 -14.26
N PHE A 76 7.57 21.91 -14.62
CA PHE A 76 7.01 21.86 -15.95
C PHE A 76 7.66 23.00 -16.74
N ALA A 77 8.84 22.70 -17.28
CA ALA A 77 9.79 23.66 -17.84
C ALA A 77 9.21 24.53 -18.97
N PRO A 78 9.81 25.73 -19.20
CA PRO A 78 9.33 26.70 -20.17
C PRO A 78 9.47 26.24 -21.63
N GLU A 79 8.81 27.00 -22.49
CA GLU A 79 8.87 26.86 -23.93
C GLU A 79 10.28 27.10 -24.48
N PHE A 80 10.59 26.38 -25.57
CA PHE A 80 11.78 26.57 -26.40
C PHE A 80 13.07 25.98 -25.86
N GLY A 81 12.97 24.74 -25.38
CA GLY A 81 14.12 23.99 -24.99
C GLY A 81 14.76 23.21 -26.14
N GLY A 82 15.97 23.57 -26.56
CA GLY A 82 16.82 22.65 -27.31
C GLY A 82 17.33 21.50 -26.45
N ASP A 83 18.09 20.56 -27.03
CA ASP A 83 18.72 19.45 -26.30
C ASP A 83 19.66 19.93 -25.17
N LYS A 84 20.03 21.23 -25.19
CA LYS A 84 20.81 21.96 -24.18
C LYS A 84 20.00 22.91 -23.29
N SER A 85 18.70 22.99 -23.43
CA SER A 85 17.88 23.82 -22.51
C SER A 85 17.43 23.04 -21.28
N PHE A 86 17.60 21.73 -21.37
CA PHE A 86 17.76 20.81 -20.25
C PHE A 86 19.25 20.49 -20.06
N ASP A 87 20.14 21.43 -20.40
CA ASP A 87 21.55 21.28 -20.04
C ASP A 87 21.63 21.26 -18.52
N VAL A 88 21.90 20.06 -18.00
CA VAL A 88 22.08 19.81 -16.58
C VAL A 88 23.17 20.75 -16.05
N GLU A 89 24.17 21.12 -16.86
CA GLU A 89 25.19 22.09 -16.45
C GLU A 89 24.56 23.49 -16.23
N THR A 90 23.79 24.02 -17.17
CA THR A 90 23.10 25.32 -17.05
C THR A 90 22.19 25.39 -15.81
N TRP A 91 21.44 24.33 -15.52
CA TRP A 91 20.58 24.28 -14.34
C TRP A 91 21.32 23.91 -13.05
N SER A 92 22.52 23.33 -13.12
CA SER A 92 23.38 23.06 -11.95
C SER A 92 24.08 24.30 -11.38
N TYR A 93 24.02 25.44 -12.09
CA TYR A 93 24.49 26.74 -11.57
C TYR A 93 23.55 27.37 -10.55
N LEU A 94 22.32 26.86 -10.44
CA LEU A 94 21.47 27.16 -9.30
C LEU A 94 22.12 26.52 -8.08
N GLU A 95 22.68 27.31 -7.17
CA GLU A 95 23.02 26.84 -5.82
C GLU A 95 21.71 26.81 -5.01
N PRO A 96 21.01 25.67 -4.88
CA PRO A 96 19.85 25.60 -4.01
C PRO A 96 20.38 25.50 -2.58
N GLU A 97 19.57 25.88 -1.59
CA GLU A 97 19.85 25.41 -0.23
C GLU A 97 19.89 23.86 -0.27
N ASP A 98 20.77 23.26 0.55
CA ASP A 98 21.08 21.81 0.62
C ASP A 98 19.87 20.87 0.90
N GLN A 99 18.63 21.36 0.77
CA GLN A 99 17.40 20.72 1.23
C GLN A 99 16.38 20.43 0.11
N VAL A 100 16.65 20.83 -1.15
CA VAL A 100 15.67 20.74 -2.26
C VAL A 100 16.09 19.75 -3.36
N ASP A 101 15.20 18.80 -3.68
CA ASP A 101 15.30 17.86 -4.81
C ASP A 101 14.54 18.40 -6.04
N ILE A 102 15.22 18.57 -7.18
CA ILE A 102 14.65 19.22 -8.36
C ILE A 102 14.57 18.25 -9.55
N TRP A 103 13.35 18.09 -10.04
CA TRP A 103 13.00 17.30 -11.21
C TRP A 103 12.36 18.18 -12.28
N VAL A 104 12.53 17.80 -13.53
CA VAL A 104 11.99 18.51 -14.68
C VAL A 104 11.21 17.55 -15.58
N VAL A 105 9.99 17.96 -15.95
CA VAL A 105 9.12 17.26 -16.89
C VAL A 105 9.36 17.77 -18.31
N CYS A 106 9.82 16.87 -19.17
CA CYS A 106 10.04 17.11 -20.59
C CYS A 106 8.75 16.83 -21.38
N TRP A 107 7.94 17.86 -21.60
CA TRP A 107 6.64 17.74 -22.29
C TRP A 107 6.68 18.17 -23.78
N GLN A 108 7.84 18.56 -24.31
CA GLN A 108 8.00 18.98 -25.71
C GLN A 108 8.27 17.78 -26.65
N GLY A 109 8.00 17.95 -27.96
CA GLY A 109 8.31 16.94 -29.00
C GLY A 109 7.23 15.87 -29.23
N TRP A 110 6.02 16.10 -28.69
CA TRP A 110 4.86 15.23 -28.88
C TRP A 110 4.02 15.68 -30.06
N ALA A 111 3.37 14.72 -30.73
CA ALA A 111 2.43 15.01 -31.83
C ALA A 111 0.96 15.05 -31.37
N ASP A 112 0.65 14.49 -30.19
CA ASP A 112 -0.71 14.40 -29.64
C ASP A 112 -0.70 14.80 -28.17
N PHE A 113 -1.46 15.83 -27.83
CA PHE A 113 -1.51 16.38 -26.47
C PHE A 113 -2.13 15.40 -25.46
N SER A 114 -3.15 14.64 -25.86
CA SER A 114 -3.83 13.71 -24.93
C SER A 114 -2.93 12.53 -24.56
N ALA A 115 -2.23 11.96 -25.54
CA ALA A 115 -1.26 10.88 -25.32
C ALA A 115 -0.03 11.36 -24.52
N MET A 116 0.42 12.61 -24.74
CA MET A 116 1.46 13.23 -23.92
C MET A 116 1.02 13.32 -22.46
N ILE A 117 -0.16 13.89 -22.20
CA ILE A 117 -0.69 14.07 -20.84
C ILE A 117 -0.82 12.72 -20.13
N GLU A 118 -1.30 11.69 -20.82
CA GLU A 118 -1.37 10.32 -20.29
C GLU A 118 0.01 9.80 -19.85
N GLN A 119 1.02 9.87 -20.71
CA GLN A 119 2.35 9.37 -20.37
C GLN A 119 3.06 10.19 -19.30
N VAL A 120 2.93 11.52 -19.35
CA VAL A 120 3.46 12.42 -18.30
C VAL A 120 2.80 12.09 -16.96
N ALA A 121 1.47 11.89 -16.92
CA ALA A 121 0.76 11.51 -15.72
C ALA A 121 1.27 10.19 -15.14
N TYR A 122 1.50 9.16 -15.97
CA TYR A 122 2.07 7.89 -15.52
C TYR A 122 3.48 8.03 -14.96
N HIS A 123 4.34 8.81 -15.63
CA HIS A 123 5.71 9.03 -15.15
C HIS A 123 5.73 9.82 -13.84
N VAL A 124 4.96 10.91 -13.75
CA VAL A 124 4.89 11.73 -12.53
C VAL A 124 4.28 10.96 -11.35
N ALA A 125 3.24 10.16 -11.58
CA ALA A 125 2.65 9.31 -10.56
C ALA A 125 3.61 8.23 -10.00
N SER A 126 4.67 7.86 -10.74
CA SER A 126 5.61 6.81 -10.34
C SER A 126 6.66 7.25 -9.30
N PHE A 127 6.81 8.55 -9.05
CA PHE A 127 7.82 9.07 -8.12
C PHE A 127 7.38 10.29 -7.30
N ALA A 128 6.39 11.07 -7.77
CA ALA A 128 5.86 12.15 -6.95
C ALA A 128 5.36 11.57 -5.63
N ASP A 129 5.51 12.31 -4.54
CA ASP A 129 4.86 11.98 -3.28
C ASP A 129 3.89 13.09 -2.92
N GLY A 130 2.83 12.73 -2.20
CA GLY A 130 1.84 13.70 -1.76
C GLY A 130 2.30 14.56 -0.58
N ILE A 131 3.60 14.59 -0.32
CA ILE A 131 4.17 14.87 0.99
C ILE A 131 4.89 16.20 0.95
N ASN A 132 5.94 16.32 0.15
CA ASN A 132 6.83 17.48 0.07
C ASN A 132 7.02 17.98 -1.36
N THR A 133 6.27 17.41 -2.31
CA THR A 133 6.42 17.68 -3.74
C THR A 133 5.55 18.86 -4.16
N VAL A 134 6.16 19.94 -4.67
CA VAL A 134 5.49 21.07 -5.33
C VAL A 134 5.65 20.94 -6.84
N TRP A 135 4.61 21.26 -7.60
CA TRP A 135 4.73 21.41 -9.05
C TRP A 135 4.84 22.88 -9.40
N PHE A 136 5.75 23.22 -10.30
CA PHE A 136 5.94 24.57 -10.79
C PHE A 136 5.84 24.59 -12.30
N GLY A 137 4.92 25.35 -12.87
CA GLY A 137 4.75 25.51 -14.32
C GLY A 137 4.97 26.94 -14.75
N GLN A 138 5.87 27.15 -15.72
CA GLN A 138 6.12 28.46 -16.33
C GLN A 138 5.50 28.51 -17.73
N GLY A 139 4.82 29.61 -18.08
CA GLY A 139 4.18 29.78 -19.39
C GLY A 139 3.24 28.61 -19.70
N MET A 140 3.35 27.99 -20.90
CA MET A 140 2.56 26.79 -21.23
C MET A 140 2.75 25.61 -20.28
N GLY A 141 3.86 25.53 -19.54
CA GLY A 141 4.07 24.51 -18.52
C GLY A 141 3.01 24.51 -17.42
N GLY A 142 2.42 25.68 -17.12
CA GLY A 142 1.29 25.80 -16.19
C GLY A 142 0.02 25.10 -16.69
N ILE A 143 -0.28 25.22 -17.99
CA ILE A 143 -1.41 24.51 -18.62
C ILE A 143 -1.16 23.00 -18.65
N VAL A 144 0.07 22.58 -18.96
CA VAL A 144 0.44 21.16 -18.94
C VAL A 144 0.31 20.58 -17.54
N ALA A 145 0.83 21.26 -16.52
CA ALA A 145 0.70 20.84 -15.12
C ALA A 145 -0.77 20.70 -14.71
N TYR A 146 -1.60 21.70 -15.04
CA TYR A 146 -3.04 21.66 -14.81
C TYR A 146 -3.71 20.47 -15.51
N GLU A 147 -3.43 20.24 -16.80
CA GLU A 147 -4.03 19.14 -17.56
C GLU A 147 -3.55 17.77 -17.08
N VAL A 148 -2.30 17.63 -16.62
CA VAL A 148 -1.82 16.41 -15.97
C VAL A 148 -2.57 16.16 -14.67
N LEU A 149 -2.76 17.18 -13.82
CA LEU A 149 -3.56 17.05 -12.60
C LEU A 149 -5.01 16.67 -12.91
N LYS A 150 -5.61 17.29 -13.94
CA LYS A 150 -6.97 16.95 -14.39
C LYS A 150 -7.07 15.57 -15.03
N TYR A 151 -6.04 15.13 -15.74
CA TYR A 151 -5.97 13.78 -16.26
C TYR A 151 -5.90 12.77 -15.12
N MET A 152 -5.04 13.01 -14.13
CA MET A 152 -4.94 12.19 -12.93
C MET A 152 -6.27 12.14 -12.16
N GLU A 153 -7.00 13.26 -12.10
CA GLU A 153 -8.34 13.35 -11.52
C GLU A 153 -9.40 12.57 -12.34
N ARG A 154 -9.44 12.75 -13.67
CA ARG A 154 -10.44 12.17 -14.60
C ARG A 154 -10.27 10.68 -14.84
N PHE A 155 -9.03 10.23 -15.06
CA PHE A 155 -8.72 8.84 -15.41
C PHE A 155 -8.51 7.95 -14.20
N ASP A 156 -8.96 8.42 -13.04
CA ASP A 156 -8.98 7.64 -11.82
C ASP A 156 -7.60 7.10 -11.45
N LEU A 157 -6.51 7.75 -11.89
CA LEU A 157 -5.17 7.61 -11.29
C LEU A 157 -5.15 8.44 -10.00
N LYS A 158 -6.14 8.24 -9.10
CA LYS A 158 -6.22 8.91 -7.80
C LYS A 158 -5.20 8.34 -6.83
N ASN A 159 -3.95 8.43 -7.26
CA ASN A 159 -2.77 8.28 -6.47
C ASN A 159 -2.79 9.41 -5.42
N PRO A 160 -2.52 9.13 -4.13
CA PRO A 160 -2.31 10.17 -3.13
C PRO A 160 -1.15 11.13 -3.42
N ASN A 161 -0.43 10.97 -4.52
CA ASN A 161 0.76 11.74 -4.83
C ASN A 161 0.50 13.03 -5.63
N LEU A 162 -0.68 13.64 -5.49
CA LEU A 162 -0.88 15.02 -5.94
C LEU A 162 0.11 15.94 -5.20
N PRO A 163 0.73 16.91 -5.87
CA PRO A 163 1.65 17.82 -5.21
C PRO A 163 0.94 18.62 -4.11
N VAL A 164 1.71 19.11 -3.15
CA VAL A 164 1.20 19.95 -2.05
C VAL A 164 0.72 21.32 -2.54
N ALA A 165 1.20 21.77 -3.71
CA ALA A 165 0.72 22.97 -4.38
C ALA A 165 1.08 22.92 -5.87
N LEU A 166 0.31 23.65 -6.68
CA LEU A 166 0.69 24.04 -8.03
C LEU A 166 1.08 25.52 -8.02
N VAL A 167 2.33 25.80 -8.39
CA VAL A 167 2.82 27.15 -8.63
C VAL A 167 2.82 27.41 -10.14
N VAL A 168 2.21 28.50 -10.58
CA VAL A 168 2.18 28.91 -11.98
C VAL A 168 2.82 30.29 -12.14
N SER A 169 3.75 30.44 -13.08
CA SER A 169 4.35 31.72 -13.44
C SER A 169 4.04 32.05 -14.89
N ASP A 170 3.65 33.29 -15.16
CA ASP A 170 3.51 33.83 -16.53
C ASP A 170 2.55 33.04 -17.42
N CYS A 171 1.60 32.37 -16.79
CA CYS A 171 0.61 31.55 -17.45
C CYS A 171 -0.77 32.17 -17.22
N PRO A 172 -1.53 32.54 -18.26
CA PRO A 172 -2.92 32.91 -18.05
C PRO A 172 -3.72 31.68 -17.60
N ALA A 173 -4.80 31.91 -16.86
CA ALA A 173 -5.67 30.83 -16.42
C ALA A 173 -6.23 30.02 -17.62
N PRO A 174 -6.49 28.70 -17.48
CA PRO A 174 -6.85 27.84 -18.60
C PRO A 174 -7.99 28.38 -19.49
N HIS A 175 -9.05 28.96 -18.92
CA HIS A 175 -10.16 29.51 -19.72
C HIS A 175 -9.81 30.77 -20.53
N LEU A 176 -8.80 31.53 -20.10
CA LEU A 176 -8.31 32.72 -20.80
C LEU A 176 -7.20 32.38 -21.79
N PHE A 177 -6.56 31.22 -21.62
CA PHE A 177 -5.41 30.82 -22.43
C PHE A 177 -5.74 30.88 -23.92
N ALA A 178 -6.83 30.29 -24.42
CA ALA A 178 -7.15 30.36 -25.86
C ALA A 178 -7.39 31.77 -26.43
N GLN A 179 -7.76 32.74 -25.57
CA GLN A 179 -8.05 34.12 -25.97
C GLN A 179 -6.80 35.01 -25.95
N LEU A 180 -5.92 34.77 -24.98
CA LEU A 180 -4.69 35.52 -24.74
C LEU A 180 -3.49 34.91 -25.46
N TYR A 181 -3.50 33.58 -25.62
CA TYR A 181 -2.56 32.84 -26.45
C TYR A 181 -2.86 33.12 -27.92
N LYS A 182 -2.32 34.25 -28.37
CA LYS A 182 -2.27 34.65 -29.77
C LYS A 182 -0.83 34.53 -30.23
N PRO A 183 -0.34 33.31 -30.55
CA PRO A 183 1.00 33.17 -31.10
C PRO A 183 1.21 33.93 -32.43
N TYR A 184 0.20 34.63 -32.95
CA TYR A 184 0.20 35.35 -34.23
C TYR A 184 -0.59 36.67 -34.25
N SER A 185 -0.49 37.53 -33.22
CA SER A 185 -0.99 38.92 -33.38
C SER A 185 0.02 40.02 -33.02
N VAL A 186 1.32 39.74 -33.19
CA VAL A 186 2.32 40.78 -33.29
C VAL A 186 3.01 40.56 -34.64
N ASP A 187 2.91 41.53 -35.55
CA ASP A 187 3.21 41.46 -36.98
C ASP A 187 4.68 41.15 -37.36
N ASP A 188 5.49 40.58 -36.46
CA ASP A 188 6.95 40.43 -36.61
C ASP A 188 7.51 39.02 -36.34
N TRP A 189 6.65 38.00 -36.23
CA TRP A 189 7.09 36.63 -35.89
C TRP A 189 8.19 36.04 -36.79
N PRO A 190 8.20 36.25 -38.13
CA PRO A 190 9.31 35.81 -38.97
C PRO A 190 10.66 36.48 -38.64
N GLN A 191 10.63 37.71 -38.13
CA GLN A 191 11.83 38.46 -37.71
C GLN A 191 12.28 38.08 -36.29
N THR A 192 11.36 37.60 -35.45
CA THR A 192 11.69 37.01 -34.15
C THR A 192 12.30 35.62 -34.32
N LEU A 193 11.72 34.77 -35.18
CA LEU A 193 12.22 33.42 -35.47
C LEU A 193 13.62 33.42 -36.11
N SER A 194 13.93 34.43 -36.95
CA SER A 194 15.24 34.54 -37.61
C SER A 194 16.42 34.74 -36.64
N LYS A 195 16.14 35.11 -35.38
CA LYS A 195 17.14 35.20 -34.30
C LYS A 195 17.50 33.83 -33.70
N TYR A 196 16.71 32.79 -33.99
CA TYR A 196 16.88 31.44 -33.48
C TYR A 196 17.41 30.50 -34.56
N SER A 197 18.08 29.44 -34.13
CA SER A 197 18.58 28.41 -35.05
C SER A 197 17.42 27.71 -35.78
N SER A 198 17.70 27.12 -36.95
CA SER A 198 16.72 26.36 -37.74
C SER A 198 16.05 25.24 -36.92
N ASP A 199 16.79 24.62 -36.01
CA ASP A 199 16.30 23.56 -35.12
C ASP A 199 15.34 24.12 -34.07
N ASP A 200 15.66 25.28 -33.49
CA ASP A 200 14.79 25.95 -32.52
C ASP A 200 13.51 26.45 -33.18
N GLN A 201 13.59 26.96 -34.41
CA GLN A 201 12.41 27.33 -35.20
C GLN A 201 11.46 26.14 -35.45
N ALA A 202 12.02 24.96 -35.75
CA ALA A 202 11.26 23.73 -35.92
C ALA A 202 10.59 23.28 -34.61
N ARG A 203 11.29 23.40 -33.48
CA ARG A 203 10.78 23.08 -32.13
C ARG A 203 9.66 24.03 -31.69
N ILE A 204 9.84 25.34 -31.90
CA ILE A 204 8.83 26.38 -31.68
C ILE A 204 7.55 26.04 -32.46
N SER A 205 7.72 25.66 -33.73
CA SER A 205 6.60 25.26 -34.60
C SER A 205 5.92 23.96 -34.13
N ALA A 206 6.69 23.01 -33.58
CA ALA A 206 6.16 21.75 -33.05
C ALA A 206 5.36 21.95 -31.75
N GLY A 207 5.85 22.76 -30.80
CA GLY A 207 5.12 23.09 -29.56
C GLY A 207 3.83 23.86 -29.84
N SER A 208 3.87 24.81 -30.77
CA SER A 208 2.67 25.51 -31.25
C SER A 208 1.68 24.53 -31.92
N SER A 209 2.17 23.60 -32.73
CA SER A 209 1.32 22.58 -33.39
C SER A 209 0.67 21.62 -32.38
N LEU A 210 1.41 21.20 -31.35
CA LEU A 210 0.89 20.36 -30.27
C LEU A 210 -0.30 21.03 -29.57
N MET A 211 -0.17 22.31 -29.21
CA MET A 211 -1.25 23.05 -28.53
C MET A 211 -2.43 23.39 -29.43
N ARG A 212 -2.25 23.43 -30.76
CA ARG A 212 -3.38 23.52 -31.71
C ARG A 212 -4.27 22.28 -31.72
N THR A 213 -3.73 21.12 -31.36
CA THR A 213 -4.53 19.89 -31.21
C THR A 213 -5.34 19.88 -29.91
N TYR A 214 -4.98 20.74 -28.97
CA TYR A 214 -5.68 20.87 -27.70
C TYR A 214 -6.88 21.82 -27.84
N ALA A 215 -8.09 21.27 -27.73
CA ALA A 215 -9.32 22.02 -27.67
C ALA A 215 -9.79 22.13 -26.22
N PHE A 216 -9.79 23.34 -25.66
CA PHE A 216 -10.36 23.59 -24.33
C PHE A 216 -11.83 23.16 -24.32
N ARG A 217 -12.14 22.14 -23.52
CA ARG A 217 -13.54 21.75 -23.24
C ARG A 217 -14.10 22.70 -22.18
N HIS A 218 -14.52 23.89 -22.62
CA HIS A 218 -14.99 25.02 -21.80
C HIS A 218 -16.30 24.78 -20.99
N LYS A 219 -16.71 23.55 -20.70
CA LYS A 219 -17.97 23.28 -20.00
C LYS A 219 -17.86 22.65 -18.62
N ASP A 220 -16.66 22.25 -18.19
CA ASP A 220 -16.45 21.70 -16.85
C ASP A 220 -15.43 22.55 -16.08
N GLN A 221 -15.90 23.63 -15.45
CA GLN A 221 -15.13 24.35 -14.43
C GLN A 221 -14.93 23.42 -13.23
N ALA A 222 -13.80 22.72 -13.17
CA ALA A 222 -13.40 21.95 -12.00
C ALA A 222 -12.17 22.62 -11.38
N GLY A 223 -12.30 23.21 -10.20
CA GLY A 223 -11.15 23.62 -9.41
C GLY A 223 -10.23 22.41 -9.09
N LEU A 224 -8.97 22.68 -8.78
CA LEU A 224 -7.99 21.70 -8.31
C LEU A 224 -8.15 21.49 -6.80
N PRO A 225 -8.01 20.24 -6.31
CA PRO A 225 -8.09 19.94 -4.87
C PRO A 225 -6.79 20.28 -4.11
N ILE A 226 -5.95 21.15 -4.70
CA ILE A 226 -4.67 21.58 -4.15
C ILE A 226 -4.58 23.12 -4.23
N PRO A 227 -3.81 23.75 -3.34
CA PRO A 227 -3.50 25.18 -3.44
C PRO A 227 -2.88 25.53 -4.79
N VAL A 228 -3.24 26.71 -5.30
CA VAL A 228 -2.65 27.31 -6.51
C VAL A 228 -2.01 28.64 -6.14
N VAL A 229 -0.73 28.79 -6.46
CA VAL A 229 0.03 30.04 -6.29
C VAL A 229 0.35 30.58 -7.66
N ALA A 230 -0.04 31.83 -7.94
CA ALA A 230 0.04 32.41 -9.28
C ALA A 230 0.94 33.66 -9.30
N LEU A 231 1.88 33.66 -10.24
CA LEU A 231 3.01 34.58 -10.33
C LEU A 231 3.00 35.21 -11.73
N TYR A 232 3.39 36.48 -11.81
CA TYR A 232 3.45 37.26 -13.05
C TYR A 232 4.83 37.90 -13.16
N HIS A 233 5.32 38.26 -14.34
CA HIS A 233 6.50 39.10 -14.62
C HIS A 233 6.13 40.38 -15.37
N SER A 234 6.57 41.56 -14.91
CA SER A 234 6.47 42.80 -15.68
C SER A 234 7.27 42.70 -16.99
N GLY A 235 6.56 42.71 -18.13
CA GLY A 235 7.16 42.58 -19.45
C GLY A 235 6.81 41.29 -20.19
N GLU A 236 6.08 40.37 -19.55
CA GLU A 236 5.54 39.20 -20.25
C GLU A 236 4.39 39.58 -21.19
N SER A 237 4.38 38.97 -22.38
CA SER A 237 3.38 39.22 -23.42
C SER A 237 2.24 38.20 -23.45
N LEU A 238 2.46 37.01 -22.85
CA LEU A 238 1.51 35.90 -22.83
C LEU A 238 0.51 35.98 -21.66
N ALA A 239 0.82 36.74 -20.62
CA ALA A 239 -0.02 36.92 -19.44
C ALA A 239 0.09 38.37 -18.93
N ASP A 240 -0.89 38.78 -18.14
CA ASP A 240 -0.91 40.04 -17.40
C ASP A 240 -1.45 39.79 -15.98
N VAL A 241 -1.35 40.78 -15.10
CA VAL A 241 -1.83 40.65 -13.71
C VAL A 241 -3.29 40.18 -13.63
N SER A 242 -4.14 40.64 -14.55
CA SER A 242 -5.57 40.29 -14.53
C SER A 242 -5.83 38.84 -14.94
N SER A 243 -5.08 38.34 -15.91
CA SER A 243 -5.20 36.97 -16.42
C SER A 243 -4.52 35.93 -15.54
N VAL A 244 -3.48 36.32 -14.80
CA VAL A 244 -2.87 35.48 -13.75
C VAL A 244 -3.77 35.39 -12.52
N ARG A 245 -4.45 36.49 -12.13
CA ARG A 245 -5.44 36.48 -11.02
C ARG A 245 -6.59 35.49 -11.25
N ALA A 246 -6.93 35.22 -12.50
CA ALA A 246 -7.99 34.27 -12.85
C ALA A 246 -7.66 32.81 -12.47
N TRP A 247 -6.43 32.49 -12.06
CA TRP A 247 -6.10 31.20 -11.45
C TRP A 247 -6.77 30.99 -10.09
N ALA A 248 -7.25 32.04 -9.43
CA ALA A 248 -8.03 31.94 -8.20
C ALA A 248 -9.26 31.04 -8.37
N ASP A 249 -9.93 31.11 -9.53
CA ASP A 249 -11.11 30.28 -9.85
C ASP A 249 -10.81 28.77 -9.91
N TYR A 250 -9.53 28.41 -10.00
CA TYR A 250 -9.06 27.03 -10.07
C TYR A 250 -8.53 26.51 -8.74
N SER A 251 -8.43 27.33 -7.70
CA SER A 251 -8.08 26.85 -6.36
C SER A 251 -9.36 26.54 -5.57
N GLN A 252 -9.51 25.30 -5.07
CA GLN A 252 -10.63 24.95 -4.18
C GLN A 252 -10.34 25.21 -2.70
N THR A 253 -9.15 25.72 -2.38
CA THR A 253 -8.74 26.10 -1.03
C THR A 253 -8.89 27.61 -0.86
N GLU A 254 -9.25 28.09 0.33
CA GLU A 254 -9.37 29.53 0.64
C GLU A 254 -8.01 30.29 0.56
N GLU A 255 -6.92 29.61 0.24
CA GLU A 255 -5.53 30.10 0.32
C GLU A 255 -4.92 30.57 -1.02
N PHE A 256 -5.70 31.19 -1.91
CA PHE A 256 -5.10 31.86 -3.08
C PHE A 256 -4.36 33.14 -2.65
N LYS A 257 -3.06 33.26 -2.98
CA LYS A 257 -2.24 34.45 -2.66
C LYS A 257 -1.46 34.93 -3.89
N LEU A 258 -1.68 36.19 -4.25
CA LEU A 258 -0.84 36.94 -5.19
C LEU A 258 0.34 37.55 -4.41
N VAL A 259 1.57 37.29 -4.84
CA VAL A 259 2.79 37.83 -4.20
C VAL A 259 3.33 38.97 -5.06
N GLU A 260 3.61 40.15 -4.49
CA GLU A 260 4.28 41.27 -5.17
C GLU A 260 5.79 41.24 -4.85
N LEU A 261 6.66 41.33 -5.85
CA LEU A 261 8.12 41.38 -5.64
C LEU A 261 8.58 42.83 -5.69
N GLY A 262 9.42 43.24 -4.73
CA GLY A 262 9.98 44.60 -4.66
C GLY A 262 11.21 44.80 -5.54
N ASP A 263 11.61 46.07 -5.72
CA ASP A 263 12.77 46.53 -6.51
C ASP A 263 14.09 45.88 -6.05
N ALA A 264 14.50 44.78 -6.69
CA ALA A 264 15.79 44.15 -6.46
C ALA A 264 16.58 44.01 -7.77
N GLU A 265 17.82 44.52 -7.78
CA GLU A 265 18.72 44.44 -8.92
C GLU A 265 19.38 43.04 -8.97
N VAL A 266 19.08 42.24 -10.01
CA VAL A 266 19.67 40.91 -10.21
C VAL A 266 20.33 40.85 -11.60
N GLY A 267 21.64 41.15 -11.65
CA GLY A 267 22.40 41.24 -12.90
C GLY A 267 22.20 42.58 -13.63
N LYS A 268 22.13 42.56 -14.98
CA LYS A 268 21.95 43.77 -15.83
C LYS A 268 20.48 44.12 -16.10
N TRP A 269 19.54 43.52 -15.38
CA TRP A 269 18.11 43.69 -15.61
C TRP A 269 17.48 44.36 -14.39
N TYR A 270 16.71 45.43 -14.64
CA TYR A 270 15.80 46.03 -13.66
C TYR A 270 14.44 45.33 -13.79
N LEU A 271 13.93 44.77 -12.71
CA LEU A 271 12.59 44.20 -12.63
C LEU A 271 11.65 45.26 -12.03
N ASP A 272 10.53 45.54 -12.70
CA ASP A 272 9.57 46.56 -12.28
C ASP A 272 8.15 45.98 -12.36
N GLY A 273 7.81 45.11 -11.41
CA GLY A 273 6.54 44.42 -11.21
C GLY A 273 6.73 43.04 -10.56
N ILE A 274 5.63 42.31 -10.31
CA ILE A 274 5.66 40.91 -9.85
C ILE A 274 6.54 40.13 -10.85
N GLY A 275 7.43 39.18 -10.45
CA GLY A 275 8.25 38.34 -11.36
C GLY A 275 9.45 37.54 -10.78
N TYR A 276 9.41 36.20 -10.85
CA TYR A 276 10.41 35.22 -10.35
C TYR A 276 11.77 35.11 -11.05
N ALA A 277 12.80 35.13 -10.22
CA ALA A 277 14.13 34.61 -10.53
C ALA A 277 14.14 33.10 -10.81
N HIS A 278 15.20 32.67 -11.50
CA HIS A 278 15.59 31.26 -11.77
C HIS A 278 15.67 30.39 -10.49
N THR A 279 15.73 31.03 -9.31
CA THR A 279 15.68 30.44 -7.98
C THR A 279 14.42 30.94 -7.26
N PRO A 280 13.54 30.06 -6.73
CA PRO A 280 12.45 30.50 -5.87
C PRO A 280 13.02 31.31 -4.70
N SER A 281 12.49 32.51 -4.42
CA SER A 281 12.99 33.32 -3.30
C SER A 281 12.73 32.62 -1.97
N ALA A 282 13.52 32.94 -0.94
CA ALA A 282 13.33 32.42 0.42
C ALA A 282 11.92 32.74 0.98
N GLU A 283 11.29 33.82 0.54
CA GLU A 283 9.90 34.16 0.89
C GLU A 283 8.92 33.16 0.28
N VAL A 284 9.15 32.74 -0.96
CA VAL A 284 8.29 31.78 -1.68
C VAL A 284 8.53 30.38 -1.17
N LEU A 285 9.78 30.00 -0.91
CA LEU A 285 10.12 28.78 -0.20
C LEU A 285 9.53 28.78 1.21
N GLY A 286 9.50 29.95 1.89
CA GLY A 286 8.84 30.15 3.17
C GLY A 286 7.33 29.96 3.11
N VAL A 287 6.67 30.47 2.06
CA VAL A 287 5.24 30.24 1.80
C VAL A 287 4.96 28.78 1.46
N ILE A 288 5.81 28.13 0.66
CA ILE A 288 5.74 26.70 0.35
C ILE A 288 5.93 25.86 1.61
N SER A 289 6.87 26.25 2.47
CA SER A 289 7.18 25.59 3.74
C SER A 289 6.06 25.79 4.77
N GLU A 290 5.44 26.97 4.83
CA GLU A 290 4.22 27.16 5.63
C GLU A 290 3.03 26.41 5.04
N ALA A 291 2.83 26.43 3.73
CA ALA A 291 1.82 25.58 3.09
C ALA A 291 2.05 24.10 3.41
N TYR A 292 3.30 23.63 3.56
CA TYR A 292 3.64 22.28 4.03
C TYR A 292 3.29 22.04 5.50
N LYS A 293 3.51 23.04 6.37
CA LYS A 293 3.14 22.99 7.80
C LYS A 293 1.63 23.08 8.04
N VAL A 294 0.91 23.76 7.15
CA VAL A 294 -0.54 23.99 7.20
C VAL A 294 -1.29 22.98 6.32
N HIS A 295 -0.61 22.24 5.43
CA HIS A 295 -1.28 21.25 4.58
C HIS A 295 -1.90 20.16 5.45
N ASP A 296 -3.22 20.06 5.34
CA ASP A 296 -4.09 19.11 6.05
C ASP A 296 -3.71 17.63 5.87
N ARG A 297 -2.74 17.35 5.00
CA ARG A 297 -2.27 15.99 4.68
C ARG A 297 -1.29 15.44 5.73
N TRP A 298 -0.66 16.33 6.49
CA TRP A 298 0.19 16.02 7.64
C TRP A 298 -0.33 16.61 8.94
N LEU A 299 -1.40 17.45 8.89
CA LEU A 299 -2.15 17.76 10.07
C LEU A 299 -2.69 16.46 10.69
N LYS A 300 -2.46 16.37 12.00
CA LYS A 300 -2.97 15.36 12.92
C LYS A 300 -4.39 14.97 12.51
N ASP A 301 -4.63 13.69 12.25
CA ASP A 301 -5.98 13.19 12.03
C ASP A 301 -6.71 13.92 10.87
N GLY A 302 -6.07 14.05 9.70
CA GLY A 302 -6.71 14.61 8.50
C GLY A 302 -8.12 14.06 8.34
N ILE A 303 -9.10 14.96 8.21
CA ILE A 303 -10.56 14.75 8.28
C ILE A 303 -10.95 13.35 7.80
N PHE A 304 -10.87 12.37 8.71
CA PHE A 304 -11.41 11.06 8.44
C PHE A 304 -12.93 11.22 8.35
N PRO A 305 -13.62 10.43 7.50
CA PRO A 305 -15.07 10.41 7.49
C PRO A 305 -15.62 10.34 8.92
N ASP A 306 -16.57 11.22 9.25
CA ASP A 306 -17.18 11.25 10.57
C ASP A 306 -17.88 9.90 10.83
N ILE A 307 -17.49 9.24 11.92
CA ILE A 307 -18.03 7.95 12.35
C ILE A 307 -19.13 8.12 13.40
N GLY A 308 -19.52 9.36 13.72
CA GLY A 308 -20.47 9.71 14.75
C GLY A 308 -19.88 9.61 16.17
N PRO A 309 -20.73 9.76 17.21
CA PRO A 309 -20.26 9.75 18.59
C PRO A 309 -19.68 8.38 18.98
N ALA A 310 -18.43 8.40 19.47
CA ALA A 310 -17.68 7.21 19.87
C ALA A 310 -17.46 7.10 21.40
N ASP A 311 -17.96 8.06 22.16
CA ASP A 311 -17.88 8.18 23.62
C ASP A 311 -19.26 8.18 24.31
N GLY A 312 -20.34 7.91 23.55
CA GLY A 312 -21.69 7.82 24.10
C GLY A 312 -21.91 6.61 25.02
N PRO A 313 -23.06 6.53 25.72
CA PRO A 313 -23.35 5.42 26.62
C PRO A 313 -23.35 4.07 25.88
N LEU A 314 -23.01 3.02 26.61
CA LEU A 314 -23.16 1.63 26.17
C LEU A 314 -24.64 1.21 26.32
N PRO A 315 -25.20 0.46 25.36
CA PRO A 315 -26.57 -0.05 25.45
C PRO A 315 -26.62 -1.24 26.42
N ASP A 316 -27.69 -1.35 27.19
CA ASP A 316 -27.90 -2.53 28.05
C ASP A 316 -28.19 -3.80 27.24
N GLN A 317 -28.75 -3.65 26.03
CA GLN A 317 -29.04 -4.74 25.10
C GLN A 317 -28.81 -4.33 23.63
N VAL A 318 -28.28 -5.27 22.84
CA VAL A 318 -28.02 -5.11 21.39
C VAL A 318 -28.06 -6.49 20.72
N ASP A 319 -28.31 -6.60 19.41
CA ASP A 319 -28.34 -7.93 18.77
C ASP A 319 -26.94 -8.54 18.62
N CYS A 320 -25.93 -7.72 18.27
CA CYS A 320 -24.56 -8.19 18.08
C CYS A 320 -23.51 -7.25 18.70
N VAL A 321 -22.54 -7.86 19.38
CA VAL A 321 -21.34 -7.17 19.88
C VAL A 321 -20.13 -7.57 19.06
N ILE A 322 -19.38 -6.60 18.57
CA ILE A 322 -18.11 -6.80 17.85
C ILE A 322 -16.97 -6.30 18.75
N VAL A 323 -15.94 -7.11 18.94
CA VAL A 323 -14.79 -6.80 19.81
C VAL A 323 -13.54 -6.58 18.96
N GLY A 324 -13.03 -5.34 18.98
CA GLY A 324 -11.91 -4.85 18.18
C GLY A 324 -12.38 -4.06 16.96
N ALA A 325 -11.91 -2.83 16.82
CA ALA A 325 -12.25 -1.88 15.75
C ALA A 325 -11.09 -1.67 14.76
N GLY A 326 -10.33 -2.74 14.51
CA GLY A 326 -9.43 -2.84 13.36
C GLY A 326 -10.18 -3.18 12.06
N ILE A 327 -9.44 -3.41 10.97
CA ILE A 327 -10.01 -3.76 9.64
C ILE A 327 -11.09 -4.84 9.76
N ALA A 328 -10.74 -5.98 10.37
CA ALA A 328 -11.64 -7.14 10.43
C ALA A 328 -12.94 -6.84 11.19
N GLY A 329 -12.85 -6.14 12.32
CA GLY A 329 -14.03 -5.83 13.13
C GLY A 329 -14.95 -4.83 12.48
N VAL A 330 -14.40 -3.81 11.80
CA VAL A 330 -15.20 -2.83 11.05
C VAL A 330 -15.91 -3.50 9.87
N TYR A 331 -15.26 -4.44 9.18
CA TYR A 331 -15.91 -5.26 8.16
C TYR A 331 -17.03 -6.13 8.71
N GLN A 332 -16.79 -6.82 9.83
CA GLN A 332 -17.82 -7.64 10.46
C GLN A 332 -19.01 -6.80 10.93
N ALA A 333 -18.75 -5.64 11.53
CA ALA A 333 -19.78 -4.69 11.95
C ALA A 333 -20.62 -4.21 10.76
N LYS A 334 -19.99 -3.89 9.62
CA LYS A 334 -20.68 -3.57 8.36
C LYS A 334 -21.59 -4.72 7.91
N GLU A 335 -21.10 -5.95 7.85
CA GLU A 335 -21.91 -7.08 7.34
C GLU A 335 -23.06 -7.45 8.29
N LEU A 336 -22.86 -7.37 9.61
CA LEU A 336 -23.95 -7.56 10.59
C LEU A 336 -24.95 -6.39 10.58
N ALA A 337 -24.50 -5.15 10.39
CA ALA A 337 -25.40 -4.01 10.24
C ALA A 337 -26.28 -4.15 8.98
N LYS A 338 -25.71 -4.65 7.88
CA LYS A 338 -26.44 -4.89 6.62
C LYS A 338 -27.52 -5.97 6.73
N SER A 339 -27.40 -6.91 7.67
CA SER A 339 -28.44 -7.91 7.92
C SER A 339 -29.62 -7.38 8.75
N GLY A 340 -29.64 -6.07 9.05
CA GLY A 340 -30.72 -5.41 9.80
C GLY A 340 -30.61 -5.54 11.31
N LYS A 341 -29.50 -6.10 11.83
CA LYS A 341 -29.24 -6.25 13.26
C LYS A 341 -28.74 -4.94 13.87
N SER A 342 -29.16 -4.66 15.11
CA SER A 342 -28.52 -3.63 15.93
C SER A 342 -27.14 -4.11 16.37
N ILE A 343 -26.14 -3.25 16.28
CA ILE A 343 -24.75 -3.62 16.55
C ILE A 343 -24.07 -2.59 17.43
N ILE A 344 -23.06 -3.05 18.16
CA ILE A 344 -22.05 -2.19 18.78
C ILE A 344 -20.65 -2.79 18.58
N CYS A 345 -19.71 -1.94 18.15
CA CYS A 345 -18.30 -2.31 18.02
C CYS A 345 -17.49 -1.64 19.14
N LEU A 346 -16.77 -2.45 19.92
CA LEU A 346 -16.04 -2.02 21.10
C LEU A 346 -14.54 -2.14 20.87
N ASP A 347 -13.78 -1.09 21.19
CA ASP A 347 -12.32 -1.13 21.23
C ASP A 347 -11.80 -0.45 22.51
N ARG A 348 -10.68 -0.97 23.02
CA ARG A 348 -10.00 -0.42 24.21
C ARG A 348 -9.17 0.83 23.87
N HIS A 349 -8.78 0.99 22.61
CA HIS A 349 -8.08 2.17 22.12
C HIS A 349 -9.05 3.28 21.74
N ASP A 350 -8.51 4.45 21.43
CA ASP A 350 -9.22 5.71 21.20
C ASP A 350 -9.45 6.02 19.71
N LYS A 351 -9.04 5.12 18.82
CA LYS A 351 -9.06 5.30 17.36
C LYS A 351 -9.40 4.01 16.61
N LEU A 352 -9.98 4.17 15.41
CA LEU A 352 -10.11 3.07 14.45
C LEU A 352 -8.78 2.71 13.81
N GLY A 353 -8.64 1.45 13.40
CA GLY A 353 -7.54 1.01 12.53
C GLY A 353 -6.70 -0.13 13.11
N GLY A 354 -6.77 -0.36 14.42
CA GLY A 354 -6.06 -1.44 15.09
C GLY A 354 -4.55 -1.38 14.84
N VAL A 355 -3.97 -2.46 14.31
CA VAL A 355 -2.52 -2.56 14.02
C VAL A 355 -2.02 -1.42 13.15
N TRP A 356 -2.82 -0.98 12.17
CA TRP A 356 -2.43 0.12 11.28
C TRP A 356 -2.29 1.43 12.02
N ASP A 357 -3.19 1.72 12.96
CA ASP A 357 -3.10 2.94 13.73
C ASP A 357 -1.97 2.87 14.77
N PHE A 358 -1.92 1.75 15.52
CA PHE A 358 -1.09 1.63 16.72
C PHE A 358 0.37 1.24 16.44
N PHE A 359 0.63 0.38 15.45
CA PHE A 359 1.98 -0.13 15.15
C PHE A 359 2.50 0.29 13.77
N GLY A 360 1.63 0.75 12.86
CA GLY A 360 2.07 1.37 11.61
C GLY A 360 2.68 2.75 11.87
N ASN A 361 3.81 3.03 11.22
CA ASN A 361 4.38 4.37 11.13
C ASN A 361 3.83 5.14 9.92
N ASP A 362 4.17 6.42 9.81
CA ASP A 362 3.68 7.29 8.75
C ASP A 362 4.06 6.82 7.35
N GLY A 363 5.20 6.14 7.22
CA GLY A 363 5.70 5.54 5.98
C GLY A 363 5.24 4.10 5.74
N SER A 364 4.46 3.51 6.66
CA SER A 364 4.05 2.11 6.57
C SER A 364 3.20 1.86 5.34
N ARG A 365 3.43 0.70 4.75
CA ARG A 365 2.76 0.25 3.53
C ARG A 365 2.37 -1.21 3.67
N VAL A 366 1.29 -1.58 2.99
CA VAL A 366 0.85 -2.97 2.92
C VAL A 366 1.96 -3.82 2.30
N ASN A 367 2.25 -4.98 2.90
CA ASN A 367 3.28 -5.91 2.41
C ASN A 367 2.81 -6.75 1.21
N THR A 368 1.51 -6.69 0.90
CA THR A 368 0.83 -7.37 -0.20
C THR A 368 0.44 -6.36 -1.29
N SER A 369 0.49 -6.75 -2.55
CA SER A 369 -0.02 -5.98 -3.68
C SER A 369 -1.50 -5.64 -3.52
N GLU A 370 -1.92 -4.51 -4.10
CA GLU A 370 -3.27 -3.94 -3.89
C GLU A 370 -4.39 -4.89 -4.27
N ILE A 371 -4.17 -5.70 -5.31
CA ILE A 371 -5.11 -6.73 -5.76
C ILE A 371 -5.44 -7.78 -4.67
N GLY A 372 -4.51 -8.05 -3.76
CA GLY A 372 -4.68 -9.00 -2.65
C GLY A 372 -5.08 -8.34 -1.32
N TYR A 373 -5.03 -7.01 -1.23
CA TYR A 373 -5.25 -6.25 0.02
C TYR A 373 -6.04 -4.96 -0.26
N ARG A 374 -7.26 -5.13 -0.77
CA ARG A 374 -8.22 -4.05 -1.01
C ARG A 374 -9.30 -4.02 0.08
N ILE A 375 -9.52 -2.86 0.70
CA ILE A 375 -10.51 -2.66 1.78
C ILE A 375 -11.89 -2.21 1.25
N LEU A 376 -11.97 -1.55 0.10
CA LEU A 376 -13.25 -1.13 -0.48
C LEU A 376 -13.45 -1.75 -1.86
N GLU A 377 -14.53 -2.53 -2.02
CA GLU A 377 -15.02 -2.99 -3.33
C GLU A 377 -15.72 -1.82 -4.02
N ARG A 378 -15.21 -1.41 -5.19
CA ARG A 378 -15.62 -0.18 -5.87
C ARG A 378 -16.99 -0.33 -6.53
N THR A 379 -18.01 0.37 -6.02
CA THR A 379 -19.24 0.67 -6.77
C THR A 379 -19.64 2.13 -6.53
N GLY A 380 -19.87 2.91 -7.60
CA GLY A 380 -20.40 4.28 -7.50
C GLY A 380 -19.42 5.42 -7.83
N ARG A 381 -19.88 6.67 -7.62
CA ARG A 381 -19.24 7.94 -8.07
C ARG A 381 -17.95 8.33 -7.34
N TRP A 382 -17.53 7.58 -6.32
CA TRP A 382 -16.28 7.80 -5.58
C TRP A 382 -15.34 6.61 -5.79
N SER A 383 -14.37 6.79 -6.69
CA SER A 383 -13.70 5.70 -7.43
C SER A 383 -12.20 5.51 -7.15
N ARG A 384 -11.63 6.13 -6.12
CA ARG A 384 -10.16 6.19 -5.94
C ARG A 384 -9.47 4.81 -5.92
N PRO A 385 -8.45 4.54 -6.78
CA PRO A 385 -7.57 3.41 -6.56
C PRO A 385 -6.65 3.61 -5.37
N ASN A 386 -6.44 2.52 -4.64
CA ASN A 386 -5.32 2.40 -3.74
C ASN A 386 -4.04 2.17 -4.55
N GLU A 387 -2.93 2.71 -4.04
CA GLU A 387 -1.60 2.44 -4.59
C GLU A 387 -1.26 0.95 -4.41
N ASP A 388 -0.48 0.37 -5.32
CA ASP A 388 0.11 -0.94 -5.06
C ASP A 388 0.99 -0.90 -3.80
N HIS A 389 0.79 -1.86 -2.88
CA HIS A 389 1.29 -1.75 -1.50
C HIS A 389 0.78 -0.47 -0.80
N THR A 390 -0.54 -0.37 -0.69
CA THR A 390 -1.30 0.79 -0.16
C THR A 390 -0.67 1.38 1.10
N PRO A 391 -0.51 2.71 1.20
CA PRO A 391 0.04 3.34 2.39
C PRO A 391 -0.97 3.34 3.56
N ARG A 392 -0.44 3.36 4.79
CA ARG A 392 -1.21 3.39 6.06
C ARG A 392 -2.36 4.38 6.05
N ARG A 393 -2.12 5.63 5.62
CA ARG A 393 -3.15 6.69 5.59
C ARG A 393 -4.39 6.25 4.81
N ASP A 394 -4.18 5.62 3.66
CA ASP A 394 -5.29 5.22 2.78
C ASP A 394 -6.03 4.03 3.37
N ILE A 395 -5.29 3.07 3.94
CA ILE A 395 -5.88 1.97 4.72
C ILE A 395 -6.76 2.50 5.85
N LEU A 396 -6.27 3.44 6.66
CA LEU A 396 -7.04 4.04 7.74
C LEU A 396 -8.29 4.72 7.19
N ARG A 397 -8.14 5.59 6.20
CA ARG A 397 -9.28 6.30 5.61
C ARG A 397 -10.34 5.34 5.05
N ASP A 398 -9.95 4.27 4.38
CA ASP A 398 -10.90 3.26 3.86
C ASP A 398 -11.68 2.59 5.01
N ILE A 399 -11.02 2.31 6.15
CA ILE A 399 -11.67 1.79 7.36
C ILE A 399 -12.67 2.81 7.92
N TYR A 400 -12.27 4.08 8.03
CA TYR A 400 -13.16 5.15 8.49
C TYR A 400 -14.35 5.37 7.55
N GLU A 401 -14.16 5.22 6.24
CA GLU A 401 -15.23 5.30 5.25
C GLU A 401 -16.25 4.16 5.42
N ILE A 402 -15.79 2.92 5.67
CA ILE A 402 -16.70 1.82 6.02
C ILE A 402 -17.48 2.14 7.30
N ALA A 403 -16.77 2.60 8.33
CA ALA A 403 -17.37 2.93 9.62
C ALA A 403 -18.40 4.06 9.52
N SER A 404 -18.10 5.14 8.81
CA SER A 404 -19.00 6.26 8.57
C SER A 404 -20.26 5.83 7.79
N ASN A 405 -20.11 5.00 6.75
CA ASN A 405 -21.25 4.59 5.93
C ASN A 405 -22.13 3.50 6.56
N HIS A 406 -21.59 2.66 7.44
CA HIS A 406 -22.30 1.45 7.92
C HIS A 406 -22.39 1.32 9.44
N CYS A 407 -21.55 2.03 10.19
CA CYS A 407 -21.41 1.92 11.65
C CYS A 407 -21.54 3.27 12.36
N TYR A 408 -22.10 4.30 11.71
CA TYR A 408 -22.21 5.66 12.26
C TYR A 408 -22.86 5.68 13.66
N GLY A 409 -22.12 6.17 14.65
CA GLY A 409 -22.53 6.25 16.06
C GLY A 409 -22.58 4.92 16.80
N ARG A 410 -22.10 3.82 16.20
CA ARG A 410 -22.18 2.44 16.74
C ARG A 410 -20.83 1.86 17.17
N ILE A 411 -19.78 2.68 17.21
CA ILE A 411 -18.46 2.32 17.72
C ILE A 411 -18.29 2.95 19.11
N ARG A 412 -17.64 2.25 20.03
CA ARG A 412 -17.25 2.78 21.35
C ARG A 412 -15.79 2.49 21.62
N PHE A 413 -15.06 3.56 21.90
CA PHE A 413 -13.66 3.51 22.28
C PHE A 413 -13.50 3.37 23.79
N HIS A 414 -12.25 3.17 24.23
CA HIS A 414 -11.90 3.02 25.65
C HIS A 414 -12.74 1.97 26.38
N THR A 415 -13.26 0.96 25.69
CA THR A 415 -14.15 -0.05 26.25
C THR A 415 -13.46 -1.41 26.17
N ASP A 416 -12.90 -1.85 27.29
CA ASP A 416 -12.19 -3.12 27.36
C ASP A 416 -13.12 -4.27 27.75
N VAL A 417 -13.23 -5.28 26.88
CA VAL A 417 -14.08 -6.46 27.12
C VAL A 417 -13.35 -7.44 28.03
N GLN A 418 -13.87 -7.62 29.24
CA GLN A 418 -13.23 -8.45 30.28
C GLN A 418 -13.68 -9.91 30.21
N ARG A 419 -14.96 -10.14 29.91
CA ARG A 419 -15.57 -11.48 29.95
C ARG A 419 -16.81 -11.54 29.07
N VAL A 420 -17.02 -12.69 28.43
CA VAL A 420 -18.27 -13.05 27.75
C VAL A 420 -18.80 -14.32 28.40
N SER A 421 -20.09 -14.37 28.70
CA SER A 421 -20.70 -15.54 29.32
C SER A 421 -22.05 -15.85 28.73
N LYS A 422 -22.23 -17.13 28.38
CA LYS A 422 -23.46 -17.64 27.80
C LYS A 422 -24.54 -17.73 28.89
N CYS A 423 -25.74 -17.29 28.56
CA CYS A 423 -26.94 -17.41 29.37
C CYS A 423 -27.72 -18.68 29.01
N ASP A 424 -28.62 -19.10 29.92
CA ASP A 424 -29.45 -20.30 29.74
C ASP A 424 -30.38 -20.21 28.52
N ASP A 425 -30.78 -19.00 28.12
CA ASP A 425 -31.61 -18.74 26.94
C ASP A 425 -30.81 -18.70 25.62
N GLY A 426 -29.51 -19.02 25.67
CA GLY A 426 -28.62 -19.02 24.52
C GLY A 426 -28.06 -17.65 24.13
N THR A 427 -28.44 -16.56 24.81
CA THR A 427 -27.83 -15.24 24.64
C THR A 427 -26.51 -15.13 25.41
N TYR A 428 -25.83 -13.99 25.30
CA TYR A 428 -24.57 -13.70 25.98
C TYR A 428 -24.68 -12.44 26.83
N GLU A 429 -23.97 -12.44 27.96
CA GLU A 429 -23.62 -11.24 28.71
C GLU A 429 -22.16 -10.88 28.43
N VAL A 430 -21.93 -9.66 27.94
CA VAL A 430 -20.61 -9.09 27.69
C VAL A 430 -20.29 -8.09 28.80
N TYR A 431 -19.24 -8.37 29.56
CA TYR A 431 -18.76 -7.55 30.66
C TYR A 431 -17.63 -6.65 30.16
N THR A 432 -17.80 -5.35 30.33
CA THR A 432 -16.88 -4.34 29.85
C THR A 432 -16.39 -3.47 30.99
N ARG A 433 -15.20 -2.88 30.80
CA ARG A 433 -14.60 -1.90 31.71
C ARG A 433 -14.09 -0.73 30.90
N SER A 434 -14.49 0.47 31.28
CA SER A 434 -13.95 1.70 30.71
C SER A 434 -12.48 1.85 31.09
N VAL A 435 -11.64 2.08 30.08
CA VAL A 435 -10.19 2.33 30.25
C VAL A 435 -9.95 3.72 30.85
N LYS A 436 -10.89 4.65 30.73
CA LYS A 436 -10.76 6.03 31.22
C LYS A 436 -10.91 6.15 32.74
N ASP A 437 -11.93 5.50 33.29
CA ASP A 437 -12.38 5.70 34.68
C ASP A 437 -12.63 4.38 35.44
N GLY A 438 -12.48 3.23 34.77
CA GLY A 438 -12.68 1.92 35.38
C GLY A 438 -14.15 1.52 35.55
N THR A 439 -15.10 2.33 35.07
CA THR A 439 -16.54 2.03 35.15
C THR A 439 -16.85 0.72 34.44
N GLU A 440 -17.61 -0.16 35.10
CA GLU A 440 -18.04 -1.43 34.52
C GLU A 440 -19.43 -1.32 33.93
N HIS A 441 -19.65 -1.99 32.80
CA HIS A 441 -20.95 -2.10 32.15
C HIS A 441 -21.18 -3.52 31.64
N LYS A 442 -22.44 -3.93 31.59
CA LYS A 442 -22.86 -5.26 31.15
C LYS A 442 -23.88 -5.13 30.01
N ILE A 443 -23.59 -5.78 28.90
CA ILE A 443 -24.42 -5.76 27.68
C ILE A 443 -25.01 -7.16 27.45
N ARG A 444 -26.33 -7.27 27.28
CA ARG A 444 -26.99 -8.51 26.82
C ARG A 444 -27.03 -8.55 25.29
N THR A 445 -26.64 -9.67 24.67
CA THR A 445 -26.56 -9.78 23.20
C THR A 445 -26.84 -11.18 22.68
N SER A 446 -27.36 -11.29 21.45
CA SER A 446 -27.61 -12.59 20.80
C SER A 446 -26.37 -13.16 20.11
N ALA A 447 -25.44 -12.31 19.69
CA ALA A 447 -24.19 -12.73 19.06
C ALA A 447 -22.99 -11.89 19.51
N VAL A 448 -21.80 -12.52 19.51
CA VAL A 448 -20.53 -11.87 19.82
C VAL A 448 -19.48 -12.27 18.80
N SER A 449 -18.72 -11.30 18.30
CA SER A 449 -17.71 -11.51 17.27
C SER A 449 -16.36 -10.89 17.64
N PHE A 450 -15.32 -11.71 17.74
CA PHE A 450 -13.99 -11.24 18.11
C PHE A 450 -13.12 -10.97 16.88
N HIS A 451 -12.47 -9.80 16.85
CA HIS A 451 -11.57 -9.33 15.81
C HIS A 451 -10.29 -8.72 16.38
N VAL A 452 -9.75 -9.39 17.39
CA VAL A 452 -8.47 -9.05 18.02
C VAL A 452 -7.33 -9.73 17.25
N ASN A 453 -6.22 -9.02 17.01
CA ASN A 453 -5.10 -9.61 16.28
C ASN A 453 -4.35 -10.65 17.14
N ARG A 454 -4.50 -11.92 16.77
CA ARG A 454 -3.84 -13.04 17.44
C ARG A 454 -2.30 -13.04 17.33
N ARG A 455 -1.75 -12.58 16.20
CA ARG A 455 -0.29 -12.59 15.94
C ARG A 455 0.44 -11.42 16.60
N ILE A 456 -0.26 -10.30 16.80
CA ILE A 456 0.31 -9.04 17.28
C ILE A 456 -0.33 -8.71 18.64
N GLY A 457 0.15 -9.39 19.69
CA GLY A 457 -0.15 -9.06 21.08
C GLY A 457 0.85 -8.06 21.66
N LYS A 458 1.29 -8.28 22.91
CA LYS A 458 2.29 -7.42 23.55
C LYS A 458 3.62 -7.46 22.78
N ARG A 459 4.21 -6.30 22.52
CA ARG A 459 5.57 -6.18 21.95
C ARG A 459 6.57 -6.93 22.82
N ARG A 460 7.51 -7.64 22.19
CA ARG A 460 8.64 -8.25 22.92
C ARG A 460 9.60 -7.14 23.35
N GLU A 461 9.71 -6.96 24.65
CA GLU A 461 10.73 -6.09 25.23
C GLU A 461 12.06 -6.84 25.25
N VAL A 462 13.03 -6.29 24.53
CA VAL A 462 14.38 -6.87 24.45
C VAL A 462 15.38 -5.81 24.86
N ASP A 463 16.21 -6.15 25.83
CA ASP A 463 17.40 -5.39 26.19
C ASP A 463 18.61 -6.31 26.12
N TRP A 464 19.76 -5.73 25.83
CA TRP A 464 21.02 -6.47 25.70
C TRP A 464 22.03 -5.95 26.72
N GLU A 465 22.97 -6.80 27.09
CA GLU A 465 24.06 -6.42 27.98
C GLU A 465 24.76 -5.16 27.48
N ASP A 466 25.08 -4.28 28.42
CA ASP A 466 25.81 -3.04 28.18
C ASP A 466 25.15 -2.05 27.19
N SER A 467 23.86 -2.16 26.91
CA SER A 467 23.13 -1.25 26.01
C SER A 467 23.28 0.23 26.37
N LYS A 468 23.42 0.54 27.67
CA LYS A 468 23.73 1.88 28.19
C LYS A 468 25.09 2.46 27.76
N LEU A 469 26.03 1.63 27.32
CA LEU A 469 27.34 2.07 26.81
C LEU A 469 27.26 2.54 25.35
N PHE A 470 26.17 2.22 24.65
CA PHE A 470 25.99 2.61 23.25
C PHE A 470 25.87 4.14 23.13
N ARG A 471 26.71 4.74 22.28
CA ARG A 471 26.69 6.20 22.05
C ARG A 471 25.65 6.61 21.00
N GLY A 472 25.06 5.65 20.30
CA GLY A 472 24.06 5.86 19.27
C GLY A 472 22.63 5.89 19.79
N LYS A 473 21.65 5.84 18.88
CA LYS A 473 20.22 5.75 19.25
C LYS A 473 19.72 4.31 19.23
N ILE A 474 18.94 3.95 20.23
CA ILE A 474 18.21 2.67 20.30
C ILE A 474 16.72 3.00 20.34
N CYS A 475 15.94 2.41 19.45
CA CYS A 475 14.47 2.56 19.42
C CYS A 475 13.82 1.27 18.94
N TYR A 476 12.49 1.20 18.99
CA TYR A 476 11.75 0.17 18.28
C TYR A 476 11.39 0.58 16.86
N GLY A 477 11.21 -0.40 15.98
CA GLY A 477 10.78 -0.20 14.60
C GLY A 477 9.26 -0.23 14.43
N TYR A 478 8.51 0.15 15.47
CA TYR A 478 7.04 0.11 15.50
C TYR A 478 6.50 1.51 15.76
N GLY A 479 5.35 1.82 15.15
CA GLY A 479 4.78 3.15 15.20
C GLY A 479 5.82 4.21 14.80
N ASN A 480 5.66 5.43 15.28
CA ASN A 480 6.53 6.54 14.88
C ASN A 480 7.80 6.71 15.73
N GLU A 481 8.29 5.65 16.40
CA GLU A 481 9.53 5.73 17.20
C GLU A 481 10.79 6.03 16.38
N THR A 482 10.78 5.74 15.07
CA THR A 482 11.89 6.04 14.15
C THR A 482 11.78 7.40 13.47
N ARG A 483 10.67 8.13 13.65
CA ARG A 483 10.35 9.37 12.93
C ARG A 483 11.43 10.43 13.10
N ASP A 484 11.95 10.60 14.31
CA ASP A 484 12.90 11.67 14.66
C ASP A 484 14.38 11.22 14.58
N ILE A 485 14.66 10.18 13.79
CA ILE A 485 16.02 9.69 13.56
C ILE A 485 16.56 10.28 12.28
N ASN A 486 17.68 11.00 12.38
CA ASN A 486 18.47 11.37 11.21
C ASN A 486 19.30 10.15 10.75
N PHE A 487 18.92 9.57 9.61
CA PHE A 487 19.60 8.43 9.01
C PHE A 487 20.79 8.83 8.14
N TRP A 488 20.96 10.09 7.75
CA TRP A 488 22.01 10.51 6.85
C TRP A 488 23.40 10.09 7.34
N ASN A 489 24.14 9.38 6.48
CA ASN A 489 25.48 8.88 6.76
C ASN A 489 25.58 7.98 8.02
N LYS A 490 24.46 7.40 8.50
CA LYS A 490 24.45 6.50 9.64
C LYS A 490 24.56 5.04 9.21
N SER A 491 25.32 4.27 9.98
CA SER A 491 25.25 2.80 9.94
C SER A 491 24.13 2.34 10.87
N VAL A 492 23.13 1.65 10.32
CA VAL A 492 21.91 1.25 11.03
C VAL A 492 21.89 -0.26 11.19
N LEU A 493 21.71 -0.73 12.41
CA LEU A 493 21.45 -2.13 12.71
C LEU A 493 19.96 -2.32 12.96
N ILE A 494 19.30 -3.13 12.13
CA ILE A 494 17.90 -3.50 12.31
C ILE A 494 17.86 -4.93 12.83
N VAL A 495 17.34 -5.12 14.05
CA VAL A 495 17.32 -6.43 14.71
C VAL A 495 15.98 -7.11 14.47
N GLY A 496 15.98 -8.13 13.63
CA GLY A 496 14.80 -8.83 13.14
C GLY A 496 14.83 -8.98 11.62
N ALA A 497 14.00 -9.88 11.09
CA ALA A 497 13.88 -10.12 9.65
C ALA A 497 12.41 -10.31 9.21
N GLY A 498 11.46 -9.71 9.94
CA GLY A 498 10.03 -9.71 9.59
C GLY A 498 9.61 -8.44 8.85
N ALA A 499 8.33 -8.31 8.54
CA ALA A 499 7.79 -7.19 7.75
C ALA A 499 8.18 -5.80 8.28
N PHE A 500 8.04 -5.56 9.60
CA PHE A 500 8.49 -4.31 10.22
C PHE A 500 9.99 -4.05 10.05
N ALA A 501 10.83 -5.09 10.00
CA ALA A 501 12.26 -4.92 9.79
C ALA A 501 12.55 -4.42 8.37
N PHE A 502 11.90 -5.00 7.36
CA PHE A 502 12.03 -4.55 5.96
C PHE A 502 11.43 -3.17 5.70
N GLU A 503 10.37 -2.82 6.42
CA GLU A 503 9.82 -1.46 6.40
C GLU A 503 10.84 -0.44 6.95
N ASN A 504 11.55 -0.79 8.03
CA ASN A 504 12.62 0.05 8.57
C ASN A 504 13.87 0.06 7.69
N VAL A 505 14.17 -1.02 6.93
CA VAL A 505 15.21 -0.99 5.87
C VAL A 505 14.83 0.04 4.84
N ARG A 506 13.58 0.01 4.36
CA ARG A 506 13.09 0.99 3.40
C ARG A 506 13.24 2.40 3.92
N THR A 507 12.73 2.65 5.13
CA THR A 507 12.82 3.95 5.79
C THR A 507 14.28 4.38 5.88
N ALA A 508 15.18 3.59 6.46
CA ALA A 508 16.58 3.98 6.62
C ALA A 508 17.31 4.26 5.28
N ILE A 509 17.14 3.41 4.26
CA ILE A 509 17.81 3.56 2.95
C ILE A 509 17.28 4.77 2.18
N GLU A 510 15.95 4.92 2.13
CA GLU A 510 15.31 6.12 1.60
C GLU A 510 15.86 7.31 2.39
N GLN A 511 15.87 7.28 3.73
CA GLN A 511 16.35 8.37 4.56
C GLN A 511 17.88 8.65 4.52
N GLY A 512 18.62 7.96 3.65
CA GLY A 512 20.04 8.24 3.40
C GLY A 512 21.02 7.58 4.37
N ALA A 513 20.64 6.44 4.96
CA ALA A 513 21.57 5.59 5.68
C ALA A 513 22.83 5.27 4.87
N LYS A 514 23.98 5.35 5.54
CA LYS A 514 25.27 4.91 4.98
C LYS A 514 25.22 3.43 4.64
N HIS A 515 24.73 2.66 5.59
CA HIS A 515 24.63 1.22 5.48
C HIS A 515 23.56 0.70 6.43
N VAL A 516 22.79 -0.29 6.01
CA VAL A 516 21.78 -0.96 6.83
C VAL A 516 22.14 -2.44 6.95
N THR A 517 22.36 -2.91 8.16
CA THR A 517 22.52 -4.34 8.45
C THR A 517 21.23 -4.88 9.04
N LEU A 518 20.60 -5.82 8.35
CA LEU A 518 19.48 -6.60 8.87
C LEU A 518 20.02 -7.82 9.61
N LEU A 519 19.78 -7.92 10.91
CA LEU A 519 20.24 -9.03 11.74
C LEU A 519 19.08 -9.95 12.13
N GLY A 520 19.01 -11.10 11.49
CA GLY A 520 18.04 -12.16 11.80
C GLY A 520 18.67 -13.29 12.62
N ARG A 521 17.88 -14.01 13.41
CA ARG A 521 18.33 -15.29 14.03
C ARG A 521 18.43 -16.45 13.03
N ARG A 522 17.88 -16.25 11.84
CA ARG A 522 17.82 -17.17 10.71
C ARG A 522 17.72 -16.37 9.43
N ASP A 523 18.11 -17.00 8.33
CA ASP A 523 17.92 -16.50 6.98
C ASP A 523 16.46 -16.63 6.56
N GLY A 524 15.74 -15.52 6.68
CA GLY A 524 14.35 -15.39 6.25
C GLY A 524 14.21 -15.29 4.73
N THR A 525 13.00 -15.53 4.22
CA THR A 525 12.70 -15.36 2.80
C THR A 525 12.10 -13.98 2.58
N THR A 526 12.79 -13.17 1.79
CA THR A 526 12.34 -11.89 1.22
C THR A 526 11.92 -12.07 -0.23
N CYS A 527 10.75 -11.55 -0.58
CA CYS A 527 10.15 -11.59 -1.89
C CYS A 527 10.19 -10.19 -2.56
N PRO A 528 10.51 -10.07 -3.85
CA PRO A 528 10.31 -8.83 -4.59
C PRO A 528 8.82 -8.58 -4.80
N LYS A 529 8.39 -7.31 -4.81
CA LYS A 529 6.98 -6.91 -5.00
C LYS A 529 6.39 -7.49 -6.28
N TRP A 530 7.22 -7.63 -7.31
CA TRP A 530 6.80 -8.22 -8.56
C TRP A 530 6.28 -9.66 -8.42
N VAL A 531 6.98 -10.50 -7.65
CA VAL A 531 6.58 -11.90 -7.45
C VAL A 531 5.28 -11.99 -6.66
N ASP A 532 5.11 -11.11 -5.67
CA ASP A 532 3.85 -10.95 -4.93
C ASP A 532 2.70 -10.57 -5.87
N MET A 533 2.88 -9.57 -6.72
CA MET A 533 1.86 -9.12 -7.67
C MET A 533 1.45 -10.20 -8.67
N ILE A 534 2.42 -10.85 -9.35
CA ILE A 534 2.09 -11.82 -10.40
C ILE A 534 1.43 -13.09 -9.86
N ALA A 535 1.60 -13.40 -8.57
CA ALA A 535 0.89 -14.51 -7.94
C ALA A 535 -0.64 -14.32 -8.00
N PHE A 536 -1.13 -13.09 -8.12
CA PHE A 536 -2.56 -12.78 -8.27
C PHE A 536 -3.02 -12.59 -9.72
N LEU A 537 -2.12 -12.31 -10.66
CA LEU A 537 -2.46 -11.96 -12.04
C LEU A 537 -2.38 -13.13 -13.02
N ARG A 538 -1.57 -14.13 -12.68
CA ARG A 538 -1.32 -15.28 -13.54
C ARG A 538 -2.58 -16.15 -13.69
N PRO A 539 -2.79 -16.74 -14.87
CA PRO A 539 -3.92 -17.63 -15.08
C PRO A 539 -3.78 -18.88 -14.21
N LEU A 540 -4.92 -19.35 -13.70
CA LEU A 540 -5.04 -20.61 -13.01
C LEU A 540 -5.71 -21.63 -13.95
N ASP A 541 -5.29 -22.89 -13.88
CA ASP A 541 -5.93 -23.99 -14.61
C ASP A 541 -7.27 -24.42 -13.97
N SER A 542 -7.90 -25.47 -14.51
CA SER A 542 -9.17 -25.99 -13.97
C SER A 542 -9.08 -26.50 -12.53
N ASN A 543 -7.87 -26.84 -12.09
CA ASN A 543 -7.55 -27.28 -10.73
C ASN A 543 -7.02 -26.12 -9.87
N LEU A 544 -7.15 -24.89 -10.39
CA LEU A 544 -6.73 -23.64 -9.77
C LEU A 544 -5.21 -23.60 -9.47
N GLN A 545 -4.41 -24.26 -10.30
CA GLN A 545 -2.96 -24.26 -10.21
C GLN A 545 -2.35 -23.31 -11.26
N THR A 546 -1.28 -22.63 -10.88
CA THR A 546 -0.43 -21.87 -11.81
C THR A 546 0.45 -22.81 -12.64
N ASN A 547 0.84 -22.40 -13.85
CA ASN A 547 1.72 -23.18 -14.71
C ASN A 547 3.09 -23.46 -14.04
N LYS A 548 3.49 -24.75 -13.99
CA LYS A 548 4.73 -25.20 -13.33
C LYS A 548 6.00 -24.63 -13.97
N THR A 549 6.08 -24.59 -15.29
CA THR A 549 7.23 -24.03 -16.01
C THR A 549 7.40 -22.55 -15.69
N ALA A 550 6.30 -21.79 -15.68
CA ALA A 550 6.32 -20.38 -15.31
C ALA A 550 6.68 -20.17 -13.82
N ASN A 551 6.31 -21.10 -12.92
CA ASN A 551 6.78 -21.07 -11.52
C ASN A 551 8.31 -21.22 -11.44
N THR A 552 8.90 -22.16 -12.17
CA THR A 552 10.36 -22.34 -12.24
C THR A 552 11.03 -21.07 -12.76
N ILE A 553 10.54 -20.49 -13.86
CA ILE A 553 11.10 -19.25 -14.43
C ILE A 553 11.07 -18.10 -13.40
N SER A 554 9.95 -17.94 -12.68
CA SER A 554 9.82 -16.91 -11.64
C SER A 554 10.77 -17.15 -10.48
N PHE A 555 10.95 -18.41 -10.06
CA PHE A 555 11.82 -18.77 -8.95
C PHE A 555 13.30 -18.61 -9.32
N ASP A 556 13.71 -19.00 -10.52
CA ASP A 556 15.08 -18.80 -11.03
C ASP A 556 15.45 -17.31 -11.07
N ALA A 557 14.52 -16.46 -11.52
CA ALA A 557 14.69 -15.01 -11.51
C ALA A 557 14.82 -14.45 -10.08
N TRP A 558 14.09 -15.03 -9.13
CA TRP A 558 14.16 -14.66 -7.71
C TRP A 558 15.49 -15.09 -7.07
N GLN A 559 15.97 -16.30 -7.34
CA GLN A 559 17.29 -16.76 -6.88
C GLN A 559 18.41 -15.88 -7.44
N LYS A 560 18.34 -15.57 -8.74
CA LYS A 560 19.29 -14.66 -9.39
C LYS A 560 19.29 -13.28 -8.73
N LEU A 561 18.12 -12.78 -8.34
CA LEU A 561 18.00 -11.50 -7.64
C LEU A 561 18.73 -11.47 -6.29
N TYR A 562 18.67 -12.55 -5.51
CA TYR A 562 19.47 -12.67 -4.27
C TYR A 562 20.97 -12.61 -4.54
N LEU A 563 21.43 -13.40 -5.51
CA LEU A 563 22.84 -13.49 -5.87
C LEU A 563 23.39 -12.14 -6.35
N GLU A 564 22.65 -11.45 -7.22
CA GLU A 564 23.04 -10.12 -7.71
C GLU A 564 23.02 -9.08 -6.59
N ALA A 565 22.06 -9.15 -5.67
CA ALA A 565 21.99 -8.26 -4.52
C ALA A 565 23.06 -8.53 -3.44
N GLY A 566 23.85 -9.60 -3.57
CA GLY A 566 24.80 -10.01 -2.53
C GLY A 566 24.13 -10.44 -1.22
N LEU A 567 22.83 -10.79 -1.27
CA LEU A 567 22.07 -11.23 -0.10
C LEU A 567 22.19 -12.76 0.05
N PRO A 568 22.29 -13.29 1.28
CA PRO A 568 22.30 -14.72 1.50
C PRO A 568 20.98 -15.34 1.06
N THR A 569 21.05 -16.36 0.21
CA THR A 569 19.86 -17.15 -0.17
C THR A 569 19.35 -17.94 1.05
N PRO A 570 18.04 -18.04 1.28
CA PRO A 570 17.48 -18.80 2.40
C PRO A 570 17.91 -20.28 2.37
N SER A 571 18.49 -20.77 3.46
CA SER A 571 18.97 -22.15 3.62
C SER A 571 17.87 -23.18 3.37
N CYS A 572 16.63 -22.89 3.77
CA CYS A 572 15.49 -23.79 3.60
C CYS A 572 15.14 -24.09 2.13
N TRP A 573 15.63 -23.28 1.18
CA TRP A 573 15.45 -23.55 -0.25
C TRP A 573 16.15 -24.84 -0.68
N ALA A 574 17.27 -25.22 -0.04
CA ALA A 574 17.95 -26.49 -0.31
C ALA A 574 17.06 -27.70 0.02
N ASP A 575 16.21 -27.55 1.04
CA ASP A 575 15.24 -28.55 1.49
C ASP A 575 13.95 -28.54 0.65
N GLY A 576 13.87 -27.70 -0.39
CA GLY A 576 12.67 -27.56 -1.22
C GLY A 576 11.55 -26.73 -0.58
N MET A 577 11.88 -25.99 0.48
CA MET A 577 10.93 -25.17 1.25
C MET A 577 11.06 -23.71 0.85
N LEU A 578 9.93 -23.01 0.64
CA LEU A 578 9.97 -21.60 0.25
C LEU A 578 10.42 -20.68 1.39
N LYS A 579 10.11 -21.03 2.64
CA LYS A 579 10.39 -20.23 3.83
C LYS A 579 10.60 -21.11 5.07
N PRO A 580 11.32 -20.61 6.10
CA PRO A 580 11.41 -21.31 7.37
C PRO A 580 10.05 -21.45 8.08
N HIS A 581 9.92 -22.46 8.94
CA HIS A 581 8.73 -22.65 9.78
C HIS A 581 8.46 -21.41 10.66
N ASN A 582 7.20 -20.98 10.79
CA ASN A 582 6.84 -19.78 11.57
C ASN A 582 7.60 -18.50 11.15
N HIS A 583 7.85 -18.35 9.84
CA HIS A 583 8.38 -17.12 9.23
C HIS A 583 7.35 -16.59 8.22
N THR A 584 7.17 -15.27 8.19
CA THR A 584 6.35 -14.60 7.18
C THR A 584 7.28 -14.10 6.09
N ILE A 585 6.91 -14.30 4.83
CA ILE A 585 7.69 -13.78 3.70
C ILE A 585 7.55 -12.25 3.71
N SER A 586 8.67 -11.55 3.84
CA SER A 586 8.68 -10.08 3.77
C SER A 586 8.80 -9.67 2.31
N VAL A 587 8.16 -8.57 1.89
CA VAL A 587 8.19 -8.11 0.50
C VAL A 587 8.97 -6.80 0.41
N SER A 588 10.03 -6.77 -0.39
CA SER A 588 10.85 -5.56 -0.59
C SER A 588 11.71 -5.64 -1.85
N ASP A 589 11.43 -4.78 -2.84
CA ASP A 589 12.37 -4.57 -3.95
C ASP A 589 13.60 -3.79 -3.50
N LEU A 590 13.42 -2.82 -2.60
CA LEU A 590 14.48 -1.92 -2.17
C LEU A 590 15.59 -2.67 -1.43
N ALA A 591 15.29 -3.73 -0.68
CA ALA A 591 16.32 -4.54 -0.04
C ALA A 591 17.30 -5.14 -1.07
N PHE A 592 16.79 -5.62 -2.21
CA PHE A 592 17.63 -6.16 -3.28
C PHE A 592 18.41 -5.07 -4.02
N VAL A 593 17.75 -3.96 -4.34
CA VAL A 593 18.40 -2.83 -5.03
C VAL A 593 19.49 -2.22 -4.15
N ALA A 594 19.22 -2.02 -2.85
CA ALA A 594 20.18 -1.51 -1.89
C ALA A 594 21.33 -2.49 -1.65
N GLY A 595 21.04 -3.80 -1.59
CA GLY A 595 22.07 -4.84 -1.49
C GLY A 595 23.02 -4.83 -2.69
N TYR A 596 22.48 -4.77 -3.91
CA TYR A 596 23.28 -4.64 -5.13
C TYR A 596 24.23 -3.43 -5.07
N HIS A 597 23.78 -2.31 -4.51
CA HIS A 597 24.59 -1.08 -4.36
C HIS A 597 25.47 -1.04 -3.10
N GLY A 598 25.57 -2.14 -2.34
CA GLY A 598 26.39 -2.23 -1.12
C GLY A 598 25.84 -1.43 0.08
N LEU A 599 24.58 -0.99 0.01
CA LEU A 599 23.94 -0.16 1.03
C LEU A 599 23.20 -0.98 2.08
N CYS A 600 22.91 -2.25 1.81
CA CYS A 600 22.18 -3.14 2.71
C CYS A 600 22.81 -4.53 2.73
N ASP A 601 22.92 -5.15 3.90
CA ASP A 601 23.26 -6.57 4.03
C ASP A 601 22.33 -7.29 5.02
N LEU A 602 22.29 -8.62 4.93
CA LEU A 602 21.57 -9.49 5.87
C LEU A 602 22.57 -10.41 6.55
N LYS A 603 22.60 -10.37 7.88
CA LYS A 603 23.42 -11.24 8.72
C LYS A 603 22.55 -12.15 9.57
N VAL A 604 23.04 -13.36 9.77
CA VAL A 604 22.45 -14.32 10.70
C VAL A 604 23.26 -14.33 11.99
N GLY A 605 22.60 -14.06 13.12
CA GLY A 605 23.24 -14.10 14.43
C GLY A 605 22.39 -13.51 15.54
N GLU A 606 22.94 -13.53 16.74
CA GLU A 606 22.34 -12.97 17.95
C GLU A 606 23.30 -11.98 18.60
N ILE A 607 22.78 -10.87 19.11
CA ILE A 607 23.57 -9.89 19.86
C ILE A 607 23.89 -10.49 21.22
N ARG A 608 25.18 -10.58 21.54
CA ARG A 608 25.66 -10.92 22.87
C ARG A 608 25.54 -9.71 23.81
N GLY A 609 26.03 -8.56 23.35
CA GLY A 609 26.02 -7.31 24.10
C GLY A 609 26.55 -6.16 23.27
N PHE A 610 26.42 -4.95 23.81
CA PHE A 610 27.00 -3.76 23.24
C PHE A 610 28.49 -3.67 23.59
N ARG A 611 29.27 -3.11 22.67
CA ARG A 611 30.71 -2.99 22.86
C ARG A 611 31.04 -1.88 23.84
N SER A 612 32.10 -2.10 24.64
CA SER A 612 32.59 -1.14 25.64
C SER A 612 33.06 0.19 25.04
N ASP A 613 33.45 0.21 23.77
CA ASP A 613 33.81 1.43 23.05
C ASP A 613 32.59 2.22 22.56
N GLY A 614 31.37 1.70 22.75
CA GLY A 614 30.10 2.35 22.40
C GLY A 614 29.82 2.45 20.89
N GLN A 615 30.56 1.71 20.04
CA GLN A 615 30.50 1.81 18.57
C GLN A 615 29.71 0.68 17.89
N GLY A 616 28.84 -0.01 18.62
CA GLY A 616 27.99 -1.06 18.05
C GLY A 616 27.89 -2.27 18.96
N VAL A 617 27.74 -3.45 18.35
CA VAL A 617 27.43 -4.70 19.05
C VAL A 617 28.45 -5.80 18.76
N GLU A 618 28.58 -6.72 19.71
CA GLU A 618 29.24 -8.01 19.53
C GLU A 618 28.17 -9.11 19.43
N LEU A 619 28.32 -10.00 18.46
CA LEU A 619 27.45 -11.15 18.29
C LEU A 619 27.94 -12.35 19.12
N THR A 620 27.06 -13.31 19.37
CA THR A 620 27.37 -14.54 20.12
C THR A 620 28.47 -15.39 19.48
N ASN A 621 28.68 -15.28 18.17
CA ASN A 621 29.78 -15.95 17.45
C ASN A 621 31.12 -15.17 17.50
N GLY A 622 31.19 -14.07 18.25
CA GLY A 622 32.38 -13.22 18.40
C GLY A 622 32.57 -12.17 17.30
N SER A 623 31.77 -12.20 16.23
CA SER A 623 31.81 -11.15 15.20
C SER A 623 31.22 -9.84 15.72
N ARG A 624 31.62 -8.72 15.10
CA ARG A 624 31.21 -7.37 15.52
C ARG A 624 30.47 -6.65 14.41
N ILE A 625 29.50 -5.82 14.79
CA ILE A 625 28.78 -4.94 13.87
C ILE A 625 28.89 -3.51 14.38
N ASP A 626 29.52 -2.66 13.58
CA ASP A 626 29.59 -1.22 13.84
C ASP A 626 28.26 -0.55 13.45
N CYS A 627 27.71 0.28 14.34
CA CYS A 627 26.47 1.00 14.04
C CYS A 627 26.32 2.27 14.91
N ASN A 628 25.46 3.17 14.46
CA ASN A 628 25.07 4.41 15.15
C ASN A 628 23.60 4.39 15.57
N VAL A 629 22.80 3.52 14.97
CA VAL A 629 21.37 3.37 15.26
C VAL A 629 21.06 1.88 15.37
N VAL A 630 20.32 1.49 16.42
CA VAL A 630 19.78 0.14 16.59
C VAL A 630 18.25 0.23 16.61
N ILE A 631 17.61 -0.41 15.63
CA ILE A 631 16.15 -0.48 15.52
C ILE A 631 15.69 -1.89 15.91
N LYS A 632 14.95 -2.00 17.00
CA LYS A 632 14.42 -3.26 17.52
C LYS A 632 13.13 -3.65 16.78
N CYS A 633 13.23 -4.69 15.95
CA CYS A 633 12.10 -5.31 15.24
C CYS A 633 11.89 -6.76 15.72
N CYS A 634 11.90 -6.97 17.04
CA CYS A 634 12.00 -8.30 17.67
C CYS A 634 10.69 -9.12 17.72
N GLY A 635 9.59 -8.54 17.25
CA GLY A 635 8.27 -9.15 17.12
C GLY A 635 7.39 -8.99 18.36
N PHE A 636 6.30 -9.73 18.36
CA PHE A 636 5.25 -9.68 19.38
C PHE A 636 5.04 -11.05 20.01
N HIS A 637 4.48 -11.07 21.22
CA HIS A 637 3.87 -12.26 21.79
C HIS A 637 2.53 -12.54 21.10
N LEU A 638 2.14 -13.81 21.02
CA LEU A 638 0.79 -14.16 20.57
C LEU A 638 -0.23 -13.60 21.57
N ASN A 639 -1.36 -13.14 21.07
CA ASN A 639 -2.46 -12.71 21.90
C ASN A 639 -3.28 -13.95 22.33
N ASP A 640 -3.41 -14.14 23.64
CA ASP A 640 -4.13 -15.23 24.30
C ASP A 640 -5.34 -14.73 25.12
N GLU A 641 -5.80 -13.50 24.86
CA GLU A 641 -6.90 -12.87 25.60
C GLU A 641 -8.26 -13.48 25.25
N VAL A 642 -8.50 -13.82 23.98
CA VAL A 642 -9.80 -14.37 23.56
C VAL A 642 -10.20 -15.62 24.36
N PRO A 643 -9.33 -16.64 24.56
CA PRO A 643 -9.64 -17.75 25.46
C PRO A 643 -9.95 -17.33 26.91
N LYS A 644 -9.29 -16.29 27.42
CA LYS A 644 -9.52 -15.79 28.79
C LYS A 644 -10.87 -15.11 28.91
N VAL A 645 -11.28 -14.37 27.87
CA VAL A 645 -12.55 -13.65 27.81
C VAL A 645 -13.73 -14.60 27.57
N THR A 646 -13.57 -15.61 26.71
CA THR A 646 -14.66 -16.53 26.32
C THR A 646 -14.71 -17.82 27.16
N GLY A 647 -13.62 -18.18 27.84
CA GLY A 647 -13.47 -19.46 28.53
C GLY A 647 -13.13 -20.64 27.59
N SER A 648 -12.97 -20.40 26.29
CA SER A 648 -12.76 -21.45 25.28
C SER A 648 -11.38 -21.34 24.64
N SER A 649 -10.55 -22.37 24.80
CA SER A 649 -9.25 -22.47 24.12
C SER A 649 -9.33 -23.04 22.70
N LYS A 650 -10.49 -23.60 22.34
CA LYS A 650 -10.73 -24.26 21.05
C LYS A 650 -11.87 -23.62 20.27
N MET A 651 -11.81 -23.77 18.95
CA MET A 651 -12.81 -23.33 17.99
C MET A 651 -12.94 -24.36 16.85
N GLN A 652 -13.98 -24.18 16.05
CA GLN A 652 -14.20 -24.93 14.82
C GLN A 652 -13.26 -24.42 13.71
N PRO A 653 -12.90 -25.28 12.73
CA PRO A 653 -12.02 -24.88 11.63
C PRO A 653 -12.63 -23.80 10.71
N TYR A 654 -13.94 -23.56 10.82
CA TYR A 654 -14.69 -22.53 10.11
C TYR A 654 -14.98 -21.28 10.98
N GLY A 655 -14.25 -21.08 12.09
CA GLY A 655 -14.19 -19.81 12.82
C GLY A 655 -15.17 -19.64 13.99
N LEU A 656 -16.04 -20.61 14.27
CA LEU A 656 -16.96 -20.57 15.42
C LEU A 656 -16.32 -21.11 16.69
N ILE A 657 -16.42 -20.38 17.79
CA ILE A 657 -16.16 -20.91 19.14
C ILE A 657 -17.41 -21.62 19.65
N ASP A 658 -18.59 -21.04 19.43
CA ASP A 658 -19.91 -21.58 19.82
C ASP A 658 -20.99 -20.96 18.90
N PHE A 659 -22.25 -21.37 19.09
CA PHE A 659 -23.41 -20.80 18.43
C PHE A 659 -23.47 -19.28 18.62
N ASN A 660 -23.54 -18.52 17.54
CA ASN A 660 -23.45 -17.05 17.54
C ASN A 660 -22.20 -16.45 18.24
N LEU A 661 -21.12 -17.22 18.37
CA LEU A 661 -19.85 -16.76 18.93
C LEU A 661 -18.69 -17.17 18.01
N ASN A 662 -18.09 -16.21 17.31
CA ASN A 662 -16.94 -16.46 16.43
C ASN A 662 -15.70 -15.68 16.81
N TYR A 663 -14.57 -16.14 16.28
CA TYR A 663 -13.30 -15.41 16.33
C TYR A 663 -12.71 -15.33 14.91
N GLY A 664 -12.71 -14.11 14.36
CA GLY A 664 -12.07 -13.79 13.08
C GLY A 664 -10.55 -13.72 13.18
N ALA A 665 -9.91 -14.76 13.70
CA ALA A 665 -8.47 -14.81 13.88
C ALA A 665 -7.72 -15.12 12.58
N GLU A 666 -6.61 -14.41 12.36
CA GLU A 666 -5.66 -14.77 11.31
C GLU A 666 -4.85 -16.01 11.75
N PRO A 667 -4.71 -17.05 10.90
CA PRO A 667 -3.92 -18.24 11.24
C PRO A 667 -2.42 -17.92 11.38
N LEU A 668 -1.58 -18.80 11.92
CA LEU A 668 -0.12 -18.75 11.82
C LEU A 668 0.32 -19.40 10.52
N LEU A 669 1.38 -18.86 9.91
CA LEU A 669 1.95 -19.42 8.69
C LEU A 669 3.01 -20.45 9.04
N ASP A 670 2.80 -21.69 8.61
CA ASP A 670 3.78 -22.76 8.67
C ASP A 670 4.36 -23.06 7.27
N TRP A 671 5.10 -24.15 7.18
CA TRP A 671 5.75 -24.58 5.95
C TRP A 671 4.82 -25.39 5.04
N GLY A 672 3.73 -25.97 5.58
CA GLY A 672 2.78 -26.82 4.85
C GLY A 672 1.86 -26.04 3.90
N GLN A 673 1.84 -24.71 4.01
CA GLN A 673 1.16 -23.81 3.09
C GLN A 673 1.77 -23.78 1.68
N PHE A 674 3.02 -24.24 1.54
CA PHE A 674 3.83 -24.14 0.33
C PHE A 674 4.22 -25.52 -0.11
N GLY A 675 3.39 -26.17 -0.92
CA GLY A 675 3.68 -27.48 -1.49
C GLY A 675 5.17 -27.58 -1.83
N SER A 676 5.87 -28.43 -1.10
CA SER A 676 7.32 -28.50 -1.25
C SER A 676 7.62 -29.08 -2.63
N SER A 677 8.67 -28.60 -3.29
CA SER A 677 9.06 -29.13 -4.60
C SER A 677 9.60 -30.56 -4.53
N LYS A 678 9.83 -31.10 -3.32
CA LYS A 678 10.46 -32.41 -3.08
C LYS A 678 9.59 -33.43 -2.32
N ASN A 679 8.71 -32.99 -1.44
CA ASN A 679 7.71 -33.82 -0.77
C ASN A 679 6.32 -33.53 -1.34
N SER A 680 5.83 -34.51 -2.10
CA SER A 680 4.44 -34.71 -2.48
C SER A 680 3.53 -35.11 -1.31
N ASP A 681 3.96 -34.95 -0.06
CA ASP A 681 3.19 -35.29 1.14
C ASP A 681 2.06 -34.29 1.45
N SER A 682 1.76 -33.38 0.52
CA SER A 682 0.44 -32.77 0.45
C SER A 682 -0.58 -33.86 0.05
N ALA A 683 -0.95 -34.68 1.03
CA ALA A 683 -2.11 -35.57 1.08
C ALA A 683 -2.53 -36.13 -0.29
N GLY A 684 -1.81 -37.17 -0.73
CA GLY A 684 -2.33 -38.11 -1.72
C GLY A 684 -3.72 -38.59 -1.29
N SER A 685 -4.68 -38.37 -2.17
CA SER A 685 -6.12 -38.35 -1.94
C SER A 685 -6.79 -39.71 -1.70
N GLU A 686 -6.07 -40.82 -1.57
CA GLU A 686 -6.68 -42.15 -1.39
C GLU A 686 -6.49 -42.71 0.03
N ASP A 687 -5.27 -42.67 0.58
CA ASP A 687 -4.98 -43.16 1.94
C ASP A 687 -5.62 -42.30 3.04
N VAL A 688 -5.86 -41.02 2.78
CA VAL A 688 -6.45 -40.10 3.76
C VAL A 688 -7.98 -40.28 3.84
N ILE A 689 -8.66 -40.53 2.73
CA ILE A 689 -10.13 -40.64 2.68
C ILE A 689 -10.62 -41.87 3.42
N GLY A 690 -10.01 -43.04 3.17
CA GLY A 690 -10.40 -44.29 3.83
C GLY A 690 -10.19 -44.31 5.35
N ASN A 691 -9.32 -43.43 5.86
CA ASN A 691 -9.09 -43.25 7.29
C ASN A 691 -10.10 -42.29 7.97
N ILE A 692 -10.80 -41.44 7.20
CA ILE A 692 -11.71 -40.41 7.73
C ILE A 692 -13.18 -40.77 7.48
N VAL A 693 -13.49 -41.34 6.31
CA VAL A 693 -14.86 -41.67 5.88
C VAL A 693 -14.93 -43.03 5.18
N ASN A 694 -16.10 -43.66 5.21
CA ASN A 694 -16.35 -44.89 4.47
C ASN A 694 -16.29 -44.63 2.95
N THR A 695 -15.35 -45.26 2.24
CA THR A 695 -15.07 -44.98 0.82
C THR A 695 -16.27 -45.19 -0.12
N PRO A 696 -17.07 -46.28 0.00
CA PRO A 696 -18.31 -46.43 -0.77
C PRO A 696 -19.33 -45.32 -0.53
N GLN A 697 -19.52 -44.93 0.73
CA GLN A 697 -20.43 -43.84 1.11
C GLN A 697 -19.95 -42.51 0.51
N PHE A 698 -18.65 -42.22 0.63
CA PHE A 698 -18.05 -41.02 0.04
C PHE A 698 -18.22 -40.97 -1.48
N ALA A 699 -18.01 -42.08 -2.19
CA ALA A 699 -18.20 -42.15 -3.64
C ALA A 699 -19.64 -41.82 -4.06
N LYS A 700 -20.64 -42.31 -3.31
CA LYS A 700 -22.05 -41.99 -3.56
C LYS A 700 -22.36 -40.52 -3.25
N GLY A 701 -21.77 -40.00 -2.18
CA GLY A 701 -21.84 -38.59 -1.81
C GLY A 701 -21.26 -37.67 -2.89
N MET A 702 -20.12 -38.03 -3.47
CA MET A 702 -19.50 -37.30 -4.59
C MET A 702 -20.36 -37.31 -5.86
N GLU A 703 -21.10 -38.38 -6.12
CA GLU A 703 -22.09 -38.42 -7.21
C GLU A 703 -23.16 -37.33 -7.01
N ASN A 704 -23.70 -37.24 -5.80
CA ASN A 704 -24.71 -36.25 -5.44
C ASN A 704 -24.13 -34.81 -5.41
N PHE A 705 -22.91 -34.64 -4.92
CA PHE A 705 -22.17 -33.37 -4.94
C PHE A 705 -22.01 -32.84 -6.37
N ARG A 706 -21.65 -33.71 -7.33
CA ARG A 706 -21.56 -33.34 -8.75
C ARG A 706 -22.92 -33.03 -9.38
N LYS A 707 -23.99 -33.73 -8.98
CA LYS A 707 -25.37 -33.44 -9.43
C LYS A 707 -25.85 -32.05 -8.98
N LEU A 708 -25.37 -31.58 -7.84
CA LEU A 708 -25.59 -30.21 -7.35
C LEU A 708 -24.84 -29.13 -8.16
N GLY A 709 -24.02 -29.54 -9.14
CA GLY A 709 -23.22 -28.61 -9.95
C GLY A 709 -22.02 -28.01 -9.20
N LEU A 710 -21.67 -28.57 -8.04
CA LEU A 710 -20.52 -28.13 -7.25
C LEU A 710 -19.22 -28.67 -7.84
N LYS A 711 -18.18 -27.83 -7.84
CA LYS A 711 -16.85 -28.20 -8.35
C LYS A 711 -16.03 -28.79 -7.22
N GLU A 712 -15.29 -29.85 -7.49
CA GLU A 712 -14.43 -30.51 -6.47
C GLU A 712 -13.39 -29.55 -5.87
N SER A 713 -12.98 -28.53 -6.63
CA SER A 713 -12.11 -27.46 -6.16
C SER A 713 -12.73 -26.57 -5.07
N SER A 714 -14.04 -26.62 -4.82
CA SER A 714 -14.65 -25.94 -3.66
C SER A 714 -14.43 -26.69 -2.35
N MET A 715 -13.94 -27.94 -2.38
CA MET A 715 -13.65 -28.74 -1.18
C MET A 715 -12.28 -28.43 -0.57
N LEU A 716 -11.39 -27.76 -1.31
CA LEU A 716 -10.02 -27.47 -0.88
C LEU A 716 -9.76 -25.96 -0.94
N PRO A 717 -9.49 -25.30 0.20
CA PRO A 717 -9.17 -23.88 0.19
C PRO A 717 -7.82 -23.65 -0.49
N LEU A 718 -7.76 -22.67 -1.39
CA LEU A 718 -6.53 -22.24 -2.03
C LEU A 718 -6.09 -20.92 -1.43
N GLY A 719 -5.05 -20.99 -0.60
CA GLY A 719 -4.41 -19.82 -0.03
C GLY A 719 -3.41 -19.19 -1.00
N ASN A 720 -3.26 -17.87 -0.93
CA ASN A 720 -2.15 -17.15 -1.56
C ASN A 720 -0.79 -17.70 -1.04
N PRO A 721 0.21 -17.88 -1.91
CA PRO A 721 1.57 -18.18 -1.52
C PRO A 721 2.32 -17.12 -0.67
N PHE A 722 1.70 -16.08 -0.14
CA PHE A 722 2.40 -15.16 0.78
C PHE A 722 1.69 -15.00 2.12
N GLY A 723 0.61 -15.76 2.35
CA GLY A 723 -0.09 -15.84 3.65
C GLY A 723 -0.58 -14.50 4.21
N SER A 724 -0.56 -13.45 3.39
CA SER A 724 -1.07 -12.12 3.68
C SER A 724 -1.98 -11.73 2.52
N GLY A 725 -3.28 -11.77 2.80
CA GLY A 725 -4.32 -11.36 1.88
C GLY A 725 -5.52 -11.12 2.78
N GLN A 726 -5.66 -9.91 3.31
CA GLN A 726 -6.75 -9.62 4.22
C GLN A 726 -8.02 -9.18 3.48
N GLY A 727 -7.92 -8.72 2.22
CA GLY A 727 -9.08 -8.22 1.47
C GLY A 727 -10.14 -9.29 1.17
N GLY A 728 -9.74 -10.46 0.64
CA GLY A 728 -10.68 -11.53 0.26
C GLY A 728 -11.16 -12.38 1.44
N PRO A 729 -10.26 -13.02 2.22
CA PRO A 729 -10.62 -13.86 3.34
C PRO A 729 -11.42 -13.18 4.45
N ILE A 730 -11.12 -11.93 4.83
CA ILE A 730 -11.88 -11.24 5.89
C ILE A 730 -13.28 -10.88 5.42
N ASP A 731 -13.41 -10.36 4.20
CA ASP A 731 -14.72 -10.05 3.63
C ASP A 731 -15.59 -11.31 3.54
N PHE A 732 -15.02 -12.44 3.08
CA PHE A 732 -15.70 -13.73 3.10
C PHE A 732 -16.10 -14.16 4.51
N LEU A 733 -15.16 -14.21 5.47
CA LEU A 733 -15.44 -14.65 6.84
C LEU A 733 -16.49 -13.77 7.52
N SER A 734 -16.46 -12.46 7.25
CA SER A 734 -17.42 -11.50 7.79
C SER A 734 -18.82 -11.72 7.24
N ARG A 735 -18.95 -11.89 5.91
CA ARG A 735 -20.21 -12.22 5.24
C ARG A 735 -20.74 -13.58 5.69
N TYR A 736 -19.85 -14.58 5.81
CA TYR A 736 -20.18 -15.93 6.24
C TYR A 736 -20.74 -15.95 7.66
N PHE A 737 -20.09 -15.27 8.62
CA PHE A 737 -20.63 -15.20 9.97
C PHE A 737 -21.95 -14.42 10.04
N ALA A 738 -22.07 -13.30 9.32
CA ALA A 738 -23.33 -12.56 9.23
C ALA A 738 -24.48 -13.42 8.64
N TRP A 739 -24.16 -14.28 7.66
CA TRP A 739 -25.10 -15.25 7.13
C TRP A 739 -25.50 -16.29 8.18
N LEU A 740 -24.55 -16.88 8.92
CA LEU A 740 -24.85 -17.84 9.99
C LEU A 740 -25.75 -17.24 11.08
N VAL A 741 -25.50 -16.00 11.49
CA VAL A 741 -26.36 -15.29 12.47
C VAL A 741 -27.80 -15.10 11.94
N ALA A 742 -27.98 -15.00 10.62
CA ALA A 742 -29.28 -14.93 9.99
C ALA A 742 -29.93 -16.30 9.72
N HIS A 743 -29.16 -17.39 9.87
CA HIS A 743 -29.53 -18.78 9.53
C HIS A 743 -29.21 -19.71 10.71
N PRO A 744 -29.94 -19.56 11.83
CA PRO A 744 -29.63 -20.26 13.08
C PRO A 744 -29.80 -21.78 12.99
N GLU A 745 -30.72 -22.28 12.17
CA GLU A 745 -30.92 -23.72 11.99
C GLU A 745 -29.70 -24.34 11.30
N GLU A 746 -29.19 -23.68 10.26
CA GLU A 746 -28.00 -24.08 9.53
C GLU A 746 -26.74 -23.99 10.40
N GLN A 747 -26.61 -22.95 11.23
CA GLN A 747 -25.50 -22.84 12.16
C GLN A 747 -25.52 -23.94 13.23
N ALA A 748 -26.71 -24.25 13.79
CA ALA A 748 -26.87 -25.32 14.76
C ALA A 748 -26.50 -26.68 14.15
N ALA A 749 -27.02 -26.96 12.95
CA ALA A 749 -26.69 -28.17 12.20
C ALA A 749 -25.18 -28.28 11.93
N LEU A 750 -24.53 -27.17 11.56
CA LEU A 750 -23.09 -27.14 11.31
C LEU A 750 -22.26 -27.44 12.58
N LEU A 751 -22.68 -26.92 13.74
CA LEU A 751 -22.02 -27.19 15.02
C LEU A 751 -22.22 -28.63 15.50
N GLU A 752 -23.46 -29.15 15.38
CA GLU A 752 -23.77 -30.55 15.65
C GLU A 752 -22.91 -31.45 14.76
N TYR A 753 -22.78 -31.10 13.48
CA TYR A 753 -22.00 -31.83 12.51
C TYR A 753 -20.49 -31.79 12.75
N GLY A 754 -19.98 -30.60 13.06
CA GLY A 754 -18.56 -30.39 13.35
C GLY A 754 -18.10 -31.16 14.58
N GLY A 755 -19.02 -31.45 15.51
CA GLY A 755 -18.71 -32.10 16.77
C GLY A 755 -17.83 -31.22 17.66
N PRO A 756 -17.02 -31.82 18.56
CA PRO A 756 -16.14 -31.06 19.44
C PRO A 756 -15.14 -30.17 18.68
N PRO A 757 -14.91 -28.92 19.11
CA PRO A 757 -13.94 -28.02 18.48
C PRO A 757 -12.53 -28.62 18.45
N MET A 758 -11.91 -28.62 17.26
CA MET A 758 -10.60 -29.27 17.02
C MET A 758 -9.46 -28.27 16.88
N GLN A 759 -9.74 -26.99 16.68
CA GLN A 759 -8.75 -25.99 16.34
C GLN A 759 -8.38 -25.13 17.56
N GLU A 760 -7.09 -25.03 17.86
CA GLU A 760 -6.62 -24.11 18.92
C GLU A 760 -6.85 -22.64 18.52
N VAL A 761 -7.40 -21.87 19.46
CA VAL A 761 -7.70 -20.44 19.29
C VAL A 761 -6.42 -19.60 19.20
N VAL A 762 -5.39 -19.96 19.97
CA VAL A 762 -4.11 -19.22 20.03
C VAL A 762 -3.09 -19.78 19.04
N GLU A 763 -2.94 -21.10 18.97
CA GLU A 763 -2.01 -21.78 18.06
C GLU A 763 -2.72 -22.21 16.75
N LEU A 764 -3.42 -21.25 16.15
CA LEU A 764 -4.21 -21.44 14.94
C LEU A 764 -3.32 -21.61 13.69
N TRP A 765 -2.68 -22.76 13.47
CA TRP A 765 -1.83 -22.98 12.28
C TRP A 765 -2.64 -23.14 10.99
N HIS A 766 -2.20 -22.49 9.91
CA HIS A 766 -2.91 -22.51 8.64
C HIS A 766 -3.01 -23.92 8.03
N SER A 767 -1.95 -24.73 8.10
CA SER A 767 -1.99 -26.12 7.63
C SER A 767 -3.02 -26.96 8.39
N GLN A 768 -3.21 -26.68 9.69
CA GLN A 768 -4.20 -27.34 10.52
C GLN A 768 -5.63 -26.96 10.10
N ILE A 769 -5.86 -25.69 9.73
CA ILE A 769 -7.16 -25.28 9.17
C ILE A 769 -7.46 -26.08 7.91
N GLY A 770 -6.53 -26.12 6.94
CA GLY A 770 -6.74 -26.86 5.70
C GLY A 770 -7.06 -28.34 5.95
N LYS A 771 -6.29 -29.00 6.83
CA LYS A 771 -6.52 -30.39 7.23
C LYS A 771 -7.90 -30.57 7.89
N ASN A 772 -8.21 -29.79 8.92
CA ASN A 772 -9.45 -29.90 9.68
C ASN A 772 -10.69 -29.56 8.83
N SER A 773 -10.59 -28.56 7.95
CA SER A 773 -11.62 -28.22 6.97
C SER A 773 -11.82 -29.35 5.96
N THR A 774 -10.73 -29.96 5.48
CA THR A 774 -10.81 -31.11 4.55
C THR A 774 -11.50 -32.29 5.24
N GLU A 775 -11.13 -32.63 6.48
CA GLU A 775 -11.78 -33.68 7.26
C GLU A 775 -13.29 -33.44 7.39
N MET A 776 -13.70 -32.20 7.67
CA MET A 776 -15.11 -31.83 7.74
C MET A 776 -15.81 -31.95 6.38
N MET A 777 -15.20 -31.45 5.30
CA MET A 777 -15.76 -31.51 3.96
C MET A 777 -15.92 -32.95 3.48
N LEU A 778 -14.94 -33.82 3.74
CA LEU A 778 -15.03 -35.24 3.41
C LEU A 778 -16.23 -35.90 4.10
N LYS A 779 -16.44 -35.59 5.39
CA LYS A 779 -17.60 -36.06 6.14
C LYS A 779 -18.91 -35.53 5.51
N LEU A 780 -19.01 -34.22 5.26
CA LEU A 780 -20.20 -33.59 4.68
C LEU A 780 -20.57 -34.23 3.35
N VAL A 781 -19.58 -34.39 2.46
CA VAL A 781 -19.76 -35.06 1.17
C VAL A 781 -20.20 -36.50 1.36
N ALA A 782 -19.57 -37.28 2.24
CA ALA A 782 -20.00 -38.65 2.50
C ALA A 782 -21.46 -38.74 2.95
N ASN A 783 -21.96 -37.76 3.72
CA ASN A 783 -23.35 -37.73 4.12
C ASN A 783 -24.31 -37.28 3.03
N LEU A 784 -23.86 -36.66 1.94
CA LEU A 784 -24.71 -36.48 0.77
C LEU A 784 -25.20 -37.82 0.20
N ALA A 785 -24.55 -38.95 0.51
CA ALA A 785 -25.03 -40.28 0.15
C ALA A 785 -26.35 -40.69 0.82
N THR A 786 -26.69 -40.08 1.96
CA THR A 786 -27.92 -40.40 2.72
C THR A 786 -29.10 -39.51 2.35
N VAL A 787 -28.84 -38.45 1.57
CA VAL A 787 -29.88 -37.60 1.01
C VAL A 787 -30.43 -38.29 -0.24
N GLY A 788 -31.76 -38.39 -0.38
CA GLY A 788 -32.42 -38.94 -1.57
C GLY A 788 -32.02 -38.19 -2.86
N GLU A 789 -32.51 -38.62 -4.03
CA GLU A 789 -32.18 -37.94 -5.30
C GLU A 789 -32.42 -36.42 -5.19
N VAL A 790 -31.33 -35.65 -5.26
CA VAL A 790 -31.38 -34.20 -5.17
C VAL A 790 -31.64 -33.66 -6.57
N GLU A 791 -32.80 -33.05 -6.77
CA GLU A 791 -33.09 -32.37 -8.03
C GLU A 791 -32.19 -31.14 -8.20
N PRO A 792 -31.62 -30.91 -9.39
CA PRO A 792 -30.75 -29.77 -9.64
C PRO A 792 -31.56 -28.47 -9.50
N THR A 793 -31.23 -27.67 -8.48
CA THR A 793 -31.83 -26.34 -8.34
C THR A 793 -31.38 -25.45 -9.49
N ALA A 794 -32.34 -24.81 -10.17
CA ALA A 794 -32.09 -23.97 -11.32
C ALA A 794 -31.13 -22.80 -11.02
N SER A 795 -30.12 -22.67 -11.89
CA SER A 795 -29.26 -21.51 -12.12
C SER A 795 -28.19 -21.20 -11.05
N THR A 796 -26.96 -21.64 -11.33
CA THR A 796 -25.71 -21.04 -10.82
C THR A 796 -24.89 -20.47 -11.99
N SER A 797 -25.54 -19.78 -12.93
CA SER A 797 -24.86 -19.10 -14.04
C SER A 797 -24.50 -17.67 -13.66
N GLY A 798 -23.60 -17.49 -12.71
CA GLY A 798 -22.97 -16.20 -12.42
C GLY A 798 -21.52 -16.20 -12.87
N ARG A 799 -21.21 -15.66 -14.05
CA ARG A 799 -19.82 -15.30 -14.39
C ARG A 799 -19.46 -14.01 -13.65
N GLY A 800 -18.91 -14.17 -12.45
CA GLY A 800 -18.21 -13.14 -11.70
C GLY A 800 -17.47 -13.82 -10.56
N LEU A 801 -16.39 -13.24 -10.07
CA LEU A 801 -15.79 -13.57 -8.77
C LEU A 801 -16.74 -13.16 -7.61
N GLY A 802 -18.03 -13.44 -7.77
CA GLY A 802 -19.11 -13.06 -6.89
C GLY A 802 -19.32 -14.16 -5.85
N PHE A 803 -18.66 -13.99 -4.72
CA PHE A 803 -18.81 -14.76 -3.49
C PHE A 803 -20.22 -14.87 -2.86
N PRO A 804 -21.29 -14.10 -3.21
CA PRO A 804 -22.59 -14.25 -2.54
C PRO A 804 -23.27 -15.63 -2.73
N ASN A 805 -23.10 -16.26 -3.89
CA ASN A 805 -23.76 -17.53 -4.20
C ASN A 805 -23.05 -18.76 -3.59
N GLY A 806 -21.80 -18.59 -3.12
CA GLY A 806 -20.98 -19.67 -2.57
C GLY A 806 -21.10 -19.87 -1.06
N ILE A 807 -21.86 -19.01 -0.35
CA ILE A 807 -22.11 -19.21 1.09
C ILE A 807 -23.25 -20.22 1.31
N LYS A 808 -24.23 -20.26 0.39
CA LYS A 808 -25.41 -21.14 0.46
C LYS A 808 -25.13 -22.55 -0.08
N ALA A 809 -24.22 -22.66 -1.04
CA ALA A 809 -23.78 -23.90 -1.67
C ALA A 809 -22.58 -24.47 -0.91
#